data_AF-A0A3B1JIX0-F1
#
_entry.id   AF-A0A3B1JIX0-F1
#
_cell.length_a   1.000
_cell.length_b   1.000
_cell.length_c   1.000
_cell.angle_alpha   90.00
_cell.angle_beta   90.00
_cell.angle_gamma   90.00
#
_symmetry.space_group_name_H-M   'P 1'
#
loop_
_entity.id
_entity.type
_entity.pdbx_description
1 polymer ?
#
loop_
_entity_poly.entity_id
_entity_poly.type
_entity_poly.pdbx_seq_one_letter_code
_entity_poly.pdbx_strand_id
1 'polypeptide(L)'
;MRVVALISGGKDSCYNMMQCVAAGHAIVALANLRPAKADEIDSYMYQTVGHQAIDLYAEAMGLPLYRRTIEGSSLDTGREYSQKEGDEVEDLYHLLKLVKEKEGVEAVSVGAILSDYQRVRVENVCSRLQLQPLAYLWWRDQAALLKEMISSGVHALLIKVAAFGLDPGKHLGKTLAEMELCLQQLSQKYGVHICGEGGEYETFTTDCPLFKKKIVIDEMETVIHSADAFAPVGYLRFTQMHTEDKDIGSTESALPLGSCPCQSAIDKMTEEAVYADKTQDIQEEFTSNGELKERGFQLKHIVLVHLYVKNMEDFAEVNSVYCTFFSHNPPARVCVQTCLSAGQLLQMDVLLHDWTLPPQDGCFHQRDTLHVQSLSHWAPANIGPYSQAVRVDEAVFCAGQIALVPCTMKLLNRGPASQAQMSYSHVEKVLSAMGQNLTLSHVLQAHCYVSHHSYIPSAKEVWSSKLQEKQGQVACFGAEEIQGTPLVVAVVPSLPRGAAVELHVIAVQDDPAERTFSHQALDVPGGTIQWDLLQSSTGQYATLSLSVSLTGPCTSPGLAETETILQALGSSMQQAVAQMKKTLSPLCARVFYRSSSRIARELSAGLEGCLESMLGQSRPALVLVPVLELPDCAALHISCWLSI
;
A
#
# COMPACT_ATOMS: atom_id res chain seq x y z
N MET A 1 -17.64 -4.17 -37.76
CA MET A 1 -18.71 -3.87 -36.79
C MET A 1 -18.93 -2.37 -36.71
N ARG A 2 -20.14 -1.95 -36.36
CA ARG A 2 -20.45 -0.58 -35.93
C ARG A 2 -20.04 -0.41 -34.48
N VAL A 3 -19.16 0.54 -34.20
CA VAL A 3 -18.49 0.69 -32.91
C VAL A 3 -18.87 2.03 -32.27
N VAL A 4 -19.25 2.00 -30.99
CA VAL A 4 -19.22 3.19 -30.13
C VAL A 4 -17.85 3.30 -29.48
N ALA A 5 -17.26 4.49 -29.48
CA ALA A 5 -16.02 4.74 -28.76
C ALA A 5 -16.29 5.33 -27.38
N LEU A 6 -15.83 4.65 -26.33
CA LEU A 6 -15.75 5.26 -25.00
C LEU A 6 -14.55 6.21 -24.97
N ILE A 7 -14.83 7.50 -24.81
CA ILE A 7 -13.81 8.55 -24.85
C ILE A 7 -13.68 9.26 -23.50
N SER A 8 -12.44 9.56 -23.13
CA SER A 8 -12.09 10.43 -22.01
C SER A 8 -11.40 11.73 -22.43
N GLY A 9 -11.08 11.86 -23.73
CA GLY A 9 -10.20 12.90 -24.25
C GLY A 9 -8.72 12.50 -24.23
N GLY A 10 -8.38 11.39 -23.57
CA GLY A 10 -7.00 10.90 -23.46
C GLY A 10 -6.47 10.17 -24.69
N LYS A 11 -5.14 10.10 -24.78
CA LYS A 11 -4.38 9.42 -25.83
C LYS A 11 -4.83 7.98 -26.08
N ASP A 12 -5.19 7.25 -25.02
CA ASP A 12 -5.47 5.81 -25.08
C ASP A 12 -6.80 5.56 -25.78
N SER A 13 -7.83 6.36 -25.46
CA SER A 13 -9.12 6.32 -26.14
C SER A 13 -8.99 6.65 -27.64
N CYS A 14 -8.18 7.68 -27.98
CA CYS A 14 -7.92 8.07 -29.37
C CYS A 14 -7.17 6.98 -30.16
N TYR A 15 -6.10 6.44 -29.60
CA TYR A 15 -5.31 5.43 -30.28
C TYR A 15 -6.08 4.11 -30.45
N ASN A 16 -6.88 3.70 -29.46
CA ASN A 16 -7.70 2.50 -29.61
C ASN A 16 -8.80 2.68 -30.68
N MET A 17 -9.36 3.89 -30.85
CA MET A 17 -10.23 4.18 -32.00
C MET A 17 -9.50 3.98 -33.33
N MET A 18 -8.25 4.44 -33.45
CA MET A 18 -7.44 4.25 -34.65
C MET A 18 -7.21 2.76 -34.92
N GLN A 19 -6.94 1.97 -33.89
CA GLN A 19 -6.80 0.50 -34.02
C GLN A 19 -8.11 -0.16 -34.48
N CYS A 20 -9.27 0.29 -33.96
CA CYS A 20 -10.56 -0.20 -34.42
C CYS A 20 -10.78 0.07 -35.92
N VAL A 21 -10.43 1.27 -36.40
CA VAL A 21 -10.52 1.63 -37.82
C VAL A 21 -9.54 0.82 -38.66
N ALA A 22 -8.30 0.65 -38.20
CA ALA A 22 -7.29 -0.18 -38.86
C ALA A 22 -7.72 -1.66 -38.97
N ALA A 23 -8.45 -2.16 -37.97
CA ALA A 23 -9.07 -3.49 -37.98
C ALA A 23 -10.35 -3.59 -38.85
N GLY A 24 -10.69 -2.55 -39.60
CA GLY A 24 -11.84 -2.52 -40.51
C GLY A 24 -13.19 -2.28 -39.82
N HIS A 25 -13.21 -1.73 -38.61
CA HIS A 25 -14.43 -1.33 -37.94
C HIS A 25 -14.78 0.14 -38.21
N ALA A 26 -16.06 0.48 -38.08
CA ALA A 26 -16.54 1.85 -38.26
C ALA A 26 -16.91 2.45 -36.91
N ILE A 27 -16.24 3.54 -36.51
CA ILE A 27 -16.66 4.35 -35.36
C ILE A 27 -17.87 5.18 -35.80
N VAL A 28 -19.02 4.96 -35.16
CA VAL A 28 -20.28 5.63 -35.54
C VAL A 28 -20.81 6.59 -34.49
N ALA A 29 -20.32 6.48 -33.25
CA ALA A 29 -20.72 7.32 -32.14
C ALA A 29 -19.64 7.41 -31.06
N LEU A 30 -19.68 8.49 -30.30
CA LEU A 30 -18.82 8.73 -29.14
C LEU A 30 -19.67 8.67 -27.87
N ALA A 31 -19.11 8.09 -26.81
CA ALA A 31 -19.76 7.98 -25.51
C ALA A 31 -18.81 8.44 -24.40
N ASN A 32 -19.31 9.25 -23.47
CA ASN A 32 -18.54 9.77 -22.34
C ASN A 32 -19.40 9.85 -21.08
N LEU A 33 -18.83 9.46 -19.94
CA LEU A 33 -19.36 9.77 -18.62
C LEU A 33 -18.67 11.01 -18.07
N ARG A 34 -19.44 11.92 -17.47
CA ARG A 34 -18.93 13.19 -16.92
C ARG A 34 -19.27 13.38 -15.45
N PRO A 35 -18.43 14.06 -14.66
CA PRO A 35 -18.75 14.39 -13.28
C PRO A 35 -19.90 15.41 -13.18
N ALA A 36 -20.58 15.45 -12.03
CA ALA A 36 -21.74 16.32 -11.83
C ALA A 36 -21.38 17.77 -11.43
N LYS A 37 -20.34 17.97 -10.60
CA LYS A 37 -20.06 19.26 -9.95
C LYS A 37 -18.57 19.65 -9.86
N ALA A 38 -17.64 18.71 -9.96
CA ALA A 38 -16.21 18.94 -9.80
C ALA A 38 -15.45 18.51 -11.06
N ASP A 39 -14.36 19.21 -11.38
CA ASP A 39 -13.50 18.87 -12.53
C ASP A 39 -12.67 17.60 -12.29
N GLU A 40 -12.32 17.36 -11.03
CA GLU A 40 -11.60 16.18 -10.57
C GLU A 40 -12.43 15.46 -9.51
N ILE A 41 -12.68 14.18 -9.75
CA ILE A 41 -13.22 13.24 -8.77
C ILE A 41 -12.28 12.03 -8.73
N ASP A 42 -12.09 11.44 -7.56
CA ASP A 42 -11.29 10.22 -7.39
C ASP A 42 -12.07 8.99 -7.90
N SER A 43 -12.36 8.93 -9.21
CA SER A 43 -12.95 7.75 -9.84
C SER A 43 -11.84 6.79 -10.28
N TYR A 44 -11.96 5.52 -9.88
CA TYR A 44 -11.09 4.43 -10.36
C TYR A 44 -11.35 4.08 -11.83
N MET A 45 -12.51 4.46 -12.36
CA MET A 45 -12.98 4.04 -13.68
C MET A 45 -12.77 5.11 -14.75
N TYR A 46 -12.96 6.40 -14.42
CA TYR A 46 -13.04 7.45 -15.44
C TYR A 46 -12.05 8.59 -15.21
N GLN A 47 -11.36 9.00 -16.28
CA GLN A 47 -10.68 10.28 -16.34
C GLN A 47 -11.72 11.41 -16.38
N THR A 48 -11.61 12.37 -15.46
CA THR A 48 -12.54 13.51 -15.39
C THR A 48 -11.90 14.86 -15.71
N VAL A 49 -10.57 14.96 -15.62
CA VAL A 49 -9.86 16.17 -16.04
C VAL A 49 -9.93 16.31 -17.56
N GLY A 50 -10.26 17.51 -18.02
CA GLY A 50 -10.45 17.82 -19.44
C GLY A 50 -11.87 17.48 -19.96
N HIS A 51 -12.80 17.05 -19.09
CA HIS A 51 -14.16 16.72 -19.53
C HIS A 51 -14.93 17.89 -20.16
N GLN A 52 -14.52 19.14 -19.87
CA GLN A 52 -15.11 20.36 -20.44
C GLN A 52 -14.89 20.46 -21.96
N ALA A 53 -13.84 19.79 -22.45
CA ALA A 53 -13.41 19.84 -23.85
C ALA A 53 -14.01 18.73 -24.72
N ILE A 54 -14.68 17.74 -24.13
CA ILE A 54 -15.15 16.54 -24.83
C ILE A 54 -16.22 16.85 -25.88
N ASP A 55 -17.00 17.92 -25.71
CA ASP A 55 -18.00 18.30 -26.70
C ASP A 55 -17.36 18.67 -28.05
N LEU A 56 -16.11 19.15 -28.04
CA LEU A 56 -15.34 19.45 -29.26
C LEU A 56 -14.92 18.20 -30.03
N TYR A 57 -14.87 17.01 -29.41
CA TYR A 57 -14.58 15.77 -30.13
C TYR A 57 -15.69 15.41 -31.12
N ALA A 58 -16.94 15.72 -30.77
CA ALA A 58 -18.09 15.51 -31.64
C ALA A 58 -17.95 16.32 -32.93
N GLU A 59 -17.56 17.58 -32.80
CA GLU A 59 -17.29 18.46 -33.94
C GLU A 59 -16.04 18.02 -34.71
N ALA A 60 -14.94 17.75 -33.98
CA ALA A 60 -13.67 17.37 -34.58
C ALA A 60 -13.77 16.11 -35.42
N MET A 61 -14.52 15.09 -34.99
CA MET A 61 -14.73 13.85 -35.76
C MET A 61 -15.95 13.93 -36.70
N GLY A 62 -16.87 14.85 -36.45
CA GLY A 62 -18.17 14.90 -37.10
C GLY A 62 -19.00 13.65 -36.80
N LEU A 63 -19.09 13.27 -35.52
CA LEU A 63 -19.81 12.09 -35.02
C LEU A 63 -20.76 12.47 -33.88
N PRO A 64 -21.89 11.76 -33.69
CA PRO A 64 -22.78 12.00 -32.56
C PRO A 64 -22.08 11.65 -31.23
N LEU A 65 -22.25 12.53 -30.24
CA LEU A 65 -21.72 12.35 -28.89
C LEU A 65 -22.86 12.15 -27.89
N TYR A 66 -22.74 11.08 -27.12
CA TYR A 66 -23.66 10.73 -26.05
C TYR A 66 -22.96 10.89 -24.71
N ARG A 67 -23.52 11.75 -23.85
CA ARG A 67 -22.99 11.98 -22.50
C ARG A 67 -24.01 11.66 -21.43
N ARG A 68 -23.55 11.07 -20.33
CA ARG A 68 -24.34 10.89 -19.11
C ARG A 68 -23.53 11.38 -17.91
N THR A 69 -24.23 11.94 -16.92
CA THR A 69 -23.60 12.34 -15.66
C THR A 69 -23.41 11.10 -14.78
N ILE A 70 -22.27 10.99 -14.11
CA ILE A 70 -22.01 9.95 -13.12
C ILE A 70 -22.84 10.28 -11.87
N GLU A 71 -23.77 9.39 -11.53
CA GLU A 71 -24.63 9.48 -10.34
C GLU A 71 -24.22 8.44 -9.29
N GLY A 72 -23.72 7.28 -9.72
CA GLY A 72 -23.22 6.22 -8.86
C GLY A 72 -21.82 6.48 -8.28
N SER A 73 -21.42 5.63 -7.34
CA SER A 73 -20.07 5.60 -6.75
C SER A 73 -19.41 4.23 -6.92
N SER A 74 -18.11 4.09 -6.67
CA SER A 74 -17.41 2.80 -6.78
C SER A 74 -17.79 1.89 -5.60
N LEU A 75 -18.84 1.07 -5.75
CA LEU A 75 -19.41 0.24 -4.68
C LEU A 75 -18.94 -1.22 -4.73
N ASP A 76 -18.72 -1.78 -5.91
CA ASP A 76 -18.06 -3.07 -6.09
C ASP A 76 -16.65 -2.84 -6.63
N THR A 77 -15.65 -2.99 -5.75
CA THR A 77 -14.23 -2.81 -6.06
C THR A 77 -13.48 -4.14 -6.22
N GLY A 78 -14.20 -5.27 -6.29
CA GLY A 78 -13.62 -6.59 -6.47
C GLY A 78 -12.90 -6.81 -7.80
N ARG A 79 -12.16 -7.93 -7.87
CA ARG A 79 -11.45 -8.40 -9.08
C ARG A 79 -12.43 -8.81 -10.18
N GLU A 80 -13.55 -9.41 -9.78
CA GLU A 80 -14.71 -9.66 -10.63
C GLU A 80 -15.77 -8.62 -10.30
N TYR A 81 -16.54 -8.19 -11.30
CA TYR A 81 -17.61 -7.23 -11.09
C TYR A 81 -18.97 -7.94 -11.03
N SER A 82 -19.71 -7.67 -9.97
CA SER A 82 -21.11 -8.05 -9.78
C SER A 82 -22.00 -6.81 -9.84
N GLN A 83 -23.17 -6.94 -10.49
CA GLN A 83 -24.08 -5.82 -10.63
C GLN A 83 -24.53 -5.33 -9.25
N LYS A 84 -24.34 -4.03 -9.00
CA LYS A 84 -24.69 -3.39 -7.73
C LYS A 84 -25.45 -2.08 -7.97
N GLU A 85 -26.62 -1.96 -7.36
CA GLU A 85 -27.44 -0.76 -7.49
C GLU A 85 -26.72 0.45 -6.89
N GLY A 86 -26.70 1.56 -7.63
CA GLY A 86 -25.98 2.79 -7.25
C GLY A 86 -24.48 2.79 -7.59
N ASP A 87 -23.96 1.77 -8.28
CA ASP A 87 -22.57 1.73 -8.71
C ASP A 87 -22.32 2.53 -10.00
N GLU A 88 -21.16 3.19 -10.12
CA GLU A 88 -20.78 3.99 -11.30
C GLU A 88 -20.71 3.18 -12.61
N VAL A 89 -20.62 1.85 -12.54
CA VAL A 89 -20.67 0.95 -13.70
C VAL A 89 -22.09 0.85 -14.29
N GLU A 90 -23.15 1.06 -13.49
CA GLU A 90 -24.52 1.06 -14.00
C GLU A 90 -24.82 2.31 -14.83
N ASP A 91 -24.18 3.44 -14.54
CA ASP A 91 -24.25 4.63 -15.39
C ASP A 91 -23.68 4.36 -16.79
N LEU A 92 -22.58 3.59 -16.87
CA LEU A 92 -22.00 3.13 -18.13
C LEU A 92 -22.96 2.19 -18.86
N TYR A 93 -23.60 1.26 -18.15
CA TYR A 93 -24.62 0.39 -18.72
C TYR A 93 -25.75 1.19 -19.36
N HIS A 94 -26.30 2.18 -18.66
CA HIS A 94 -27.37 3.01 -19.20
C HIS A 94 -26.95 3.85 -20.40
N LEU A 95 -25.72 4.39 -20.39
CA LEU A 95 -25.16 5.13 -21.51
C LEU A 95 -25.00 4.23 -22.75
N LEU A 96 -24.34 3.07 -22.60
CA LEU A 96 -24.11 2.16 -23.72
C LEU A 96 -25.42 1.56 -24.26
N LYS A 97 -26.40 1.30 -23.40
CA LYS A 97 -27.74 0.88 -23.81
C LYS A 97 -28.39 1.92 -24.73
N LEU A 98 -28.36 3.20 -24.35
CA LEU A 98 -28.91 4.29 -25.15
C LEU A 98 -28.22 4.37 -26.53
N VAL A 99 -26.90 4.27 -26.57
CA VAL A 99 -26.15 4.32 -27.84
C VAL A 99 -26.46 3.10 -28.71
N LYS A 100 -26.56 1.91 -28.10
CA LYS A 100 -26.96 0.69 -28.83
C LYS A 100 -28.32 0.84 -29.48
N GLU A 101 -29.31 1.35 -28.75
CA GLU A 101 -30.68 1.54 -29.24
C GLU A 101 -30.76 2.59 -30.36
N LYS A 102 -29.98 3.67 -30.28
CA LYS A 102 -30.02 4.77 -31.27
C LYS A 102 -29.17 4.53 -32.51
N GLU A 103 -27.97 3.95 -32.34
CA GLU A 103 -26.95 3.87 -33.39
C GLU A 103 -26.75 2.45 -33.93
N GLY A 104 -27.39 1.44 -33.32
CA GLY A 104 -27.26 0.05 -33.72
C GLY A 104 -25.82 -0.46 -33.64
N VAL A 105 -25.11 -0.10 -32.57
CA VAL A 105 -23.72 -0.54 -32.36
C VAL A 105 -23.65 -2.01 -31.94
N GLU A 106 -22.57 -2.67 -32.37
CA GLU A 106 -22.29 -4.09 -32.12
C GLU A 106 -21.09 -4.27 -31.18
N ALA A 107 -20.29 -3.22 -31.00
CA ALA A 107 -19.05 -3.27 -30.26
C ALA A 107 -18.71 -1.93 -29.60
N VAL A 108 -17.85 -1.99 -28.58
CA VAL A 108 -17.40 -0.85 -27.79
C VAL A 108 -15.87 -0.75 -27.86
N SER A 109 -15.35 0.38 -28.31
CA SER A 109 -13.90 0.68 -28.25
C SER A 109 -13.52 1.17 -26.86
N VAL A 110 -12.48 0.57 -26.27
CA VAL A 110 -12.01 0.82 -24.89
C VAL A 110 -10.50 1.03 -24.87
N GLY A 111 -10.05 2.18 -24.37
CA GLY A 111 -8.63 2.53 -24.26
C GLY A 111 -7.91 1.97 -23.02
N ALA A 112 -8.20 0.74 -22.59
CA ALA A 112 -7.54 0.14 -21.43
C ALA A 112 -6.21 -0.54 -21.84
N ILE A 113 -5.11 -0.26 -21.11
CA ILE A 113 -3.80 -0.86 -21.38
C ILE A 113 -3.45 -1.95 -20.36
N LEU A 114 -3.45 -1.64 -19.05
CA LEU A 114 -3.09 -2.61 -18.00
C LEU A 114 -4.13 -2.78 -16.88
N SER A 115 -5.08 -1.85 -16.73
CA SER A 115 -6.08 -1.92 -15.65
C SER A 115 -7.12 -3.03 -15.82
N ASP A 116 -6.98 -4.12 -15.05
CA ASP A 116 -7.96 -5.21 -15.01
C ASP A 116 -9.30 -4.72 -14.44
N TYR A 117 -9.24 -3.76 -13.50
CA TYR A 117 -10.41 -3.14 -12.90
C TYR A 117 -11.33 -2.53 -13.97
N GLN A 118 -10.75 -1.73 -14.87
CA GLN A 118 -11.48 -1.05 -15.93
C GLN A 118 -11.98 -2.05 -16.97
N ARG A 119 -11.14 -3.00 -17.37
CA ARG A 119 -11.48 -4.00 -18.39
C ARG A 119 -12.67 -4.86 -17.95
N VAL A 120 -12.62 -5.45 -16.76
CA VAL A 120 -13.66 -6.38 -16.26
C VAL A 120 -15.02 -5.70 -16.15
N ARG A 121 -15.07 -4.43 -15.73
CA ARG A 121 -16.32 -3.66 -15.62
C ARG A 121 -16.94 -3.37 -16.98
N VAL A 122 -16.11 -2.95 -17.94
CA VAL A 122 -16.60 -2.72 -19.31
C VAL A 122 -17.03 -4.05 -19.96
N GLU A 123 -16.29 -5.14 -19.76
CA GLU A 123 -16.65 -6.47 -20.24
C GLU A 123 -17.98 -6.95 -19.66
N ASN A 124 -18.24 -6.71 -18.38
CA ASN A 124 -19.52 -7.05 -17.75
C ASN A 124 -20.68 -6.31 -18.40
N VAL A 125 -20.56 -4.99 -18.57
CA VAL A 125 -21.58 -4.17 -19.23
C VAL A 125 -21.79 -4.62 -20.68
N CYS A 126 -20.71 -4.87 -21.41
CA CYS A 126 -20.76 -5.33 -22.79
C CYS A 126 -21.45 -6.70 -22.90
N SER A 127 -21.15 -7.63 -22.00
CA SER A 127 -21.78 -8.95 -21.93
C SER A 127 -23.30 -8.84 -21.75
N ARG A 128 -23.74 -8.03 -20.78
CA ARG A 128 -25.18 -7.78 -20.51
C ARG A 128 -25.90 -7.14 -21.69
N LEU A 129 -25.20 -6.27 -22.42
CA LEU A 129 -25.73 -5.59 -23.60
C LEU A 129 -25.49 -6.34 -24.89
N GLN A 130 -24.88 -7.54 -24.90
CA GLN A 130 -24.48 -8.26 -26.11
C GLN A 130 -23.70 -7.36 -27.08
N LEU A 131 -22.67 -6.69 -26.57
CA LEU A 131 -21.72 -5.89 -27.31
C LEU A 131 -20.34 -6.53 -27.20
N GLN A 132 -19.52 -6.41 -28.24
CA GLN A 132 -18.13 -6.87 -28.19
C GLN A 132 -17.19 -5.77 -27.67
N PRO A 133 -16.47 -5.97 -26.56
CA PRO A 133 -15.44 -5.04 -26.12
C PRO A 133 -14.19 -5.16 -27.02
N LEU A 134 -13.68 -4.04 -27.50
CA LEU A 134 -12.51 -3.93 -28.36
C LEU A 134 -11.41 -3.15 -27.63
N ALA A 135 -10.53 -3.87 -26.93
CA ALA A 135 -9.42 -3.33 -26.16
C ALA A 135 -8.07 -3.74 -26.79
N TYR A 136 -7.71 -3.12 -27.92
CA TYR A 136 -6.51 -3.49 -28.70
C TYR A 136 -5.20 -3.11 -28.00
N LEU A 137 -5.24 -2.24 -27.00
CA LEU A 137 -4.04 -1.80 -26.27
C LEU A 137 -3.69 -2.72 -25.09
N TRP A 138 -4.60 -3.63 -24.75
CA TRP A 138 -4.49 -4.47 -23.57
C TRP A 138 -3.21 -5.32 -23.57
N TRP A 139 -2.45 -5.27 -22.48
CA TRP A 139 -1.21 -6.03 -22.26
C TRP A 139 -0.08 -5.76 -23.27
N ARG A 140 -0.17 -4.66 -24.03
CA ARG A 140 0.92 -4.26 -24.93
C ARG A 140 2.03 -3.53 -24.15
N ASP A 141 3.26 -3.62 -24.67
CA ASP A 141 4.42 -2.92 -24.11
C ASP A 141 4.21 -1.40 -24.16
N GLN A 142 4.35 -0.73 -23.02
CA GLN A 142 4.04 0.70 -22.90
C GLN A 142 5.02 1.59 -23.66
N ALA A 143 6.31 1.24 -23.72
CA ALA A 143 7.29 2.04 -24.44
C ALA A 143 7.03 2.01 -25.94
N ALA A 144 6.76 0.83 -26.48
CA ALA A 144 6.34 0.64 -27.86
C ALA A 144 5.03 1.37 -28.15
N LEU A 145 4.02 1.21 -27.28
CA LEU A 145 2.73 1.88 -27.43
C LEU A 145 2.85 3.41 -27.50
N LEU A 146 3.58 4.03 -26.56
CA LEU A 146 3.75 5.49 -26.56
C LEU A 146 4.40 5.97 -27.86
N LYS A 147 5.45 5.25 -28.31
CA LYS A 147 6.14 5.57 -29.56
C LYS A 147 5.23 5.39 -30.78
N GLU A 148 4.40 4.36 -30.79
CA GLU A 148 3.42 4.14 -31.85
C GLU A 148 2.35 5.25 -31.88
N MET A 149 1.83 5.66 -30.72
CA MET A 149 0.87 6.77 -30.62
C MET A 149 1.46 8.05 -31.23
N ILE A 150 2.69 8.40 -30.83
CA ILE A 150 3.41 9.58 -31.34
C ILE A 150 3.61 9.48 -32.86
N SER A 151 4.16 8.35 -33.33
CA SER A 151 4.47 8.16 -34.75
C SER A 151 3.22 7.99 -35.64
N SER A 152 2.09 7.62 -35.06
CA SER A 152 0.79 7.55 -35.74
C SER A 152 0.05 8.90 -35.76
N GLY A 153 0.67 9.98 -35.27
CA GLY A 153 0.09 11.32 -35.29
C GLY A 153 -0.94 11.59 -34.21
N VAL A 154 -0.88 10.90 -33.06
CA VAL A 154 -1.67 11.26 -31.88
C VAL A 154 -1.01 12.46 -31.19
N HIS A 155 -1.56 13.66 -31.42
CA HIS A 155 -1.12 14.90 -30.80
C HIS A 155 -1.88 15.10 -29.49
N ALA A 156 -1.27 14.71 -28.37
CA ALA A 156 -1.85 14.85 -27.04
C ALA A 156 -0.94 15.60 -26.08
N LEU A 157 -1.56 16.42 -25.22
CA LEU A 157 -0.91 17.24 -24.20
C LEU A 157 -1.09 16.59 -22.83
N LEU A 158 -0.10 16.68 -21.96
CA LEU A 158 -0.25 16.33 -20.55
C LEU A 158 -1.10 17.38 -19.85
N ILE A 159 -2.24 16.95 -19.31
CA ILE A 159 -3.21 17.83 -18.63
C ILE A 159 -3.34 17.56 -17.15
N LYS A 160 -2.77 16.47 -16.66
CA LYS A 160 -2.62 16.20 -15.22
C LYS A 160 -1.32 15.46 -15.00
N VAL A 161 -0.67 15.73 -13.88
CA VAL A 161 0.47 14.94 -13.38
C VAL A 161 0.25 14.67 -11.90
N ALA A 162 0.56 13.45 -11.47
CA ALA A 162 0.36 12.98 -10.09
C ALA A 162 1.40 11.89 -9.71
N ALA A 163 2.61 11.97 -10.27
CA ALA A 163 3.64 10.96 -10.05
C ALA A 163 4.98 11.57 -9.65
N PHE A 164 5.75 10.80 -8.89
CA PHE A 164 7.08 11.18 -8.44
C PHE A 164 8.01 11.50 -9.62
N GLY A 165 8.59 12.70 -9.60
CA GLY A 165 9.44 13.21 -10.69
C GLY A 165 8.69 13.95 -11.80
N LEU A 166 7.35 13.93 -11.82
CA LEU A 166 6.54 14.81 -12.66
C LEU A 166 6.14 16.07 -11.90
N ASP A 167 6.77 17.17 -12.26
CA ASP A 167 6.51 18.52 -11.76
C ASP A 167 5.42 19.24 -12.61
N PRO A 168 4.30 19.68 -12.01
CA PRO A 168 3.24 20.40 -12.71
C PRO A 168 3.71 21.63 -13.48
N GLY A 169 4.62 22.43 -12.89
CA GLY A 169 5.14 23.65 -13.50
C GLY A 169 6.08 23.40 -14.68
N LYS A 170 6.63 22.19 -14.81
CA LYS A 170 7.56 21.83 -15.89
C LYS A 170 6.95 20.94 -16.98
N HIS A 171 5.90 20.18 -16.66
CA HIS A 171 5.42 19.11 -17.55
C HIS A 171 3.99 19.30 -18.06
N LEU A 172 3.12 20.00 -17.32
CA LEU A 172 1.77 20.28 -17.83
C LEU A 172 1.85 21.13 -19.10
N GLY A 173 1.00 20.80 -20.07
CA GLY A 173 0.93 21.45 -21.37
C GLY A 173 1.98 20.98 -22.38
N LYS A 174 2.91 20.09 -22.00
CA LYS A 174 3.83 19.47 -22.97
C LYS A 174 3.14 18.36 -23.74
N THR A 175 3.54 18.19 -25.00
CA THR A 175 3.06 17.12 -25.86
C THR A 175 3.68 15.77 -25.47
N LEU A 176 3.02 14.66 -25.83
CA LEU A 176 3.56 13.32 -25.66
C LEU A 176 4.94 13.15 -26.32
N ALA A 177 5.15 13.76 -27.49
CA ALA A 177 6.43 13.71 -28.20
C ALA A 177 7.55 14.40 -27.40
N GLU A 178 7.29 15.57 -26.83
CA GLU A 178 8.26 16.27 -25.96
C GLU A 178 8.54 15.49 -24.67
N MET A 179 7.54 14.74 -24.19
CA MET A 179 7.63 13.98 -22.94
C MET A 179 8.22 12.58 -23.12
N GLU A 180 8.34 12.04 -24.34
CA GLU A 180 8.75 10.65 -24.59
C GLU A 180 10.04 10.26 -23.85
N LEU A 181 11.12 11.03 -24.06
CA LEU A 181 12.42 10.77 -23.42
C LEU A 181 12.32 10.92 -21.89
N CYS A 182 11.59 11.93 -21.42
CA CYS A 182 11.44 12.21 -20.00
C CYS A 182 10.70 11.04 -19.31
N LEU A 183 9.59 10.57 -19.88
CA LEU A 183 8.81 9.47 -19.36
C LEU A 183 9.60 8.15 -19.38
N GLN A 184 10.39 7.89 -20.42
CA GLN A 184 11.31 6.73 -20.45
C GLN A 184 12.37 6.81 -19.34
N GLN A 185 12.97 7.98 -19.11
CA GLN A 185 13.95 8.18 -18.05
C GLN A 185 13.34 8.07 -16.65
N LEU A 186 12.15 8.63 -16.45
CA LEU A 186 11.40 8.52 -15.19
C LEU A 186 10.98 7.07 -14.94
N SER A 187 10.58 6.34 -15.98
CA SER A 187 10.33 4.90 -15.90
C SER A 187 11.58 4.11 -15.52
N GLN A 188 12.73 4.43 -16.10
CA GLN A 188 13.98 3.75 -15.74
C GLN A 188 14.42 4.06 -14.30
N LYS A 189 14.22 5.31 -13.84
CA LYS A 189 14.76 5.80 -12.57
C LYS A 189 13.84 5.58 -11.37
N TYR A 190 12.54 5.76 -11.58
CA TYR A 190 11.50 5.71 -10.55
C TYR A 190 10.40 4.71 -10.88
N GLY A 191 10.40 4.19 -12.10
CA GLY A 191 9.45 3.17 -12.51
C GLY A 191 8.08 3.69 -12.97
N VAL A 192 7.92 5.01 -13.08
CA VAL A 192 6.74 5.66 -13.69
C VAL A 192 6.30 4.90 -14.95
N HIS A 193 5.02 4.59 -15.07
CA HIS A 193 4.41 4.03 -16.25
C HIS A 193 4.54 4.99 -17.43
N ILE A 194 5.17 4.52 -18.50
CA ILE A 194 5.44 5.32 -19.69
C ILE A 194 4.14 5.82 -20.32
N CYS A 195 3.08 5.01 -20.27
CA CYS A 195 1.74 5.39 -20.73
C CYS A 195 0.87 6.02 -19.63
N GLY A 196 1.39 6.30 -18.42
CA GLY A 196 0.63 7.00 -17.38
C GLY A 196 -0.46 6.17 -16.70
N GLU A 197 -0.35 4.84 -16.75
CA GLU A 197 -1.28 3.93 -16.06
C GLU A 197 -1.35 4.24 -14.56
N GLY A 198 -2.53 4.01 -13.94
CA GLY A 198 -2.75 4.30 -12.53
C GLY A 198 -2.92 5.79 -12.20
N GLY A 199 -3.08 6.65 -13.22
CA GLY A 199 -3.36 8.08 -13.05
C GLY A 199 -2.10 8.93 -12.84
N GLU A 200 -0.91 8.42 -13.18
CA GLU A 200 0.36 9.14 -13.03
C GLU A 200 0.42 10.44 -13.85
N TYR A 201 -0.17 10.42 -15.04
CA TYR A 201 -0.50 11.59 -15.80
C TYR A 201 -1.74 11.33 -16.66
N GLU A 202 -2.49 12.37 -16.95
CA GLU A 202 -3.62 12.31 -17.89
C GLU A 202 -3.32 13.19 -19.10
N THR A 203 -3.96 12.87 -20.22
CA THR A 203 -3.73 13.59 -21.47
C THR A 203 -5.01 14.10 -22.09
N PHE A 204 -4.88 15.11 -22.94
CA PHE A 204 -5.93 15.57 -23.83
C PHE A 204 -5.41 15.58 -25.27
N THR A 205 -6.05 14.83 -26.17
CA THR A 205 -5.68 14.78 -27.58
C THR A 205 -6.33 15.94 -28.32
N THR A 206 -5.50 16.81 -28.90
CA THR A 206 -5.93 17.98 -29.69
C THR A 206 -6.04 17.66 -31.17
N ASP A 207 -5.27 16.68 -31.66
CA ASP A 207 -5.39 16.20 -33.02
C ASP A 207 -5.00 14.72 -33.18
N CYS A 208 -5.65 14.01 -34.10
CA CYS A 208 -5.21 12.72 -34.61
C CYS A 208 -5.75 12.47 -36.02
N PRO A 209 -5.31 11.42 -36.74
CA PRO A 209 -5.77 11.14 -38.10
C PRO A 209 -7.28 10.93 -38.26
N LEU A 210 -8.00 10.56 -37.18
CA LEU A 210 -9.45 10.41 -37.22
C LEU A 210 -10.21 11.74 -37.13
N PHE A 211 -9.54 12.82 -36.75
CA PHE A 211 -10.16 14.13 -36.62
C PHE A 211 -10.20 14.82 -37.99
N LYS A 212 -11.36 15.37 -38.35
CA LYS A 212 -11.56 16.22 -39.53
C LYS A 212 -11.11 17.66 -39.26
N LYS A 213 -11.26 18.12 -38.01
CA LYS A 213 -10.80 19.42 -37.52
C LYS A 213 -9.85 19.20 -36.33
N LYS A 214 -8.83 20.04 -36.20
CA LYS A 214 -7.98 20.05 -35.00
C LYS A 214 -8.64 20.88 -33.90
N ILE A 215 -8.37 20.55 -32.64
CA ILE A 215 -8.83 21.31 -31.47
C ILE A 215 -7.71 22.26 -31.05
N VAL A 216 -8.05 23.54 -30.89
CA VAL A 216 -7.14 24.60 -30.47
C VAL A 216 -7.50 25.03 -29.06
N ILE A 217 -6.48 25.14 -28.20
CA ILE A 217 -6.62 25.65 -26.84
C ILE A 217 -6.26 27.13 -26.86
N ASP A 218 -7.25 27.97 -26.58
CA ASP A 218 -7.09 29.43 -26.58
C ASP A 218 -6.61 29.92 -25.21
N GLU A 219 -7.23 29.40 -24.14
CA GLU A 219 -6.94 29.79 -22.77
C GLU A 219 -7.04 28.60 -21.80
N MET A 220 -6.10 28.55 -20.85
CA MET A 220 -6.04 27.52 -19.81
C MET A 220 -5.38 28.06 -18.55
N GLU A 221 -5.70 27.47 -17.41
CA GLU A 221 -5.04 27.73 -16.13
C GLU A 221 -4.50 26.44 -15.49
N THR A 222 -3.41 26.57 -14.74
CA THR A 222 -2.85 25.46 -13.96
C THR A 222 -3.41 25.49 -12.55
N VAL A 223 -4.03 24.38 -12.13
CA VAL A 223 -4.53 24.18 -10.78
C VAL A 223 -3.60 23.21 -10.05
N ILE A 224 -3.07 23.64 -8.91
CA ILE A 224 -2.28 22.77 -8.02
C ILE A 224 -3.23 22.18 -6.98
N HIS A 225 -3.47 20.87 -7.08
CA HIS A 225 -4.33 20.14 -6.16
C HIS A 225 -3.58 19.78 -4.88
N SER A 226 -2.32 19.34 -5.01
CA SER A 226 -1.45 19.02 -3.87
C SER A 226 -0.02 19.51 -4.15
N ALA A 227 0.51 20.32 -3.25
CA ALA A 227 1.88 20.83 -3.31
C ALA A 227 2.87 19.92 -2.55
N ASP A 228 2.68 18.60 -2.62
CA ASP A 228 3.59 17.61 -2.02
C ASP A 228 5.03 17.81 -2.55
N ALA A 229 6.01 17.77 -1.65
CA ALA A 229 7.41 18.06 -1.97
C ALA A 229 8.05 17.01 -2.91
N PHE A 230 7.43 15.86 -3.09
CA PHE A 230 7.97 14.69 -3.78
C PHE A 230 7.12 14.23 -4.98
N ALA A 231 5.80 14.29 -4.86
CA ALA A 231 4.85 13.96 -5.92
C ALA A 231 3.72 15.01 -5.99
N PRO A 232 4.03 16.25 -6.42
CA PRO A 232 3.03 17.30 -6.55
C PRO A 232 1.96 16.89 -7.56
N VAL A 233 0.70 17.16 -7.21
CA VAL A 233 -0.46 16.89 -8.06
C VAL A 233 -0.96 18.20 -8.63
N GLY A 234 -1.04 18.28 -9.95
CA GLY A 234 -1.60 19.45 -10.62
C GLY A 234 -2.21 19.07 -11.96
N TYR A 235 -3.15 19.89 -12.40
CA TYR A 235 -3.86 19.70 -13.66
C TYR A 235 -4.14 21.03 -14.37
N LEU A 236 -4.43 20.94 -15.67
CA LEU A 236 -4.86 22.05 -16.51
C LEU A 236 -6.39 22.11 -16.53
N ARG A 237 -6.93 23.30 -16.23
CA ARG A 237 -8.33 23.63 -16.48
C ARG A 237 -8.43 24.48 -17.73
N PHE A 238 -9.13 23.99 -18.74
CA PHE A 238 -9.38 24.73 -19.97
C PHE A 238 -10.53 25.71 -19.77
N THR A 239 -10.31 26.98 -20.13
CA THR A 239 -11.34 28.04 -20.04
C THR A 239 -11.90 28.40 -21.41
N GLN A 240 -11.08 28.32 -22.46
CA GLN A 240 -11.51 28.59 -23.83
C GLN A 240 -10.78 27.70 -24.85
N MET A 241 -11.56 27.11 -25.77
CA MET A 241 -11.09 26.24 -26.85
C MET A 241 -12.04 26.34 -28.05
N HIS A 242 -11.54 26.02 -29.25
CA HIS A 242 -12.36 25.91 -30.46
C HIS A 242 -11.82 24.84 -31.41
N THR A 243 -12.52 24.58 -32.52
CA THR A 243 -12.04 23.71 -33.60
C THR A 243 -11.65 24.52 -34.83
N GLU A 244 -10.59 24.10 -35.50
CA GLU A 244 -10.12 24.68 -36.77
C GLU A 244 -10.04 23.58 -37.84
N ASP A 245 -10.34 23.94 -39.09
CA ASP A 245 -10.11 23.04 -40.22
C ASP A 245 -8.61 22.73 -40.37
N LYS A 246 -8.32 21.51 -40.81
CA LYS A 246 -6.94 21.11 -41.11
C LYS A 246 -6.51 21.69 -42.45
N ASP A 247 -5.30 22.22 -42.52
CA ASP A 247 -4.72 22.68 -43.79
C ASP A 247 -4.66 21.50 -44.77
N ILE A 248 -5.23 21.66 -45.97
CA ILE A 248 -5.41 20.63 -47.02
C ILE A 248 -4.07 20.25 -47.71
N GLY A 249 -2.94 20.36 -47.00
CA GLY A 249 -1.59 20.28 -47.56
C GLY A 249 -0.79 19.00 -47.26
N SER A 250 -1.24 18.12 -46.37
CA SER A 250 -0.59 16.84 -46.09
C SER A 250 -1.43 15.68 -46.62
N THR A 251 -0.84 14.94 -47.55
CA THR A 251 -1.33 13.69 -48.15
C THR A 251 -2.13 12.83 -47.17
N GLU A 252 -3.33 12.40 -47.57
CA GLU A 252 -4.04 11.26 -46.99
C GLU A 252 -3.15 10.02 -47.06
N SER A 253 -2.26 9.83 -46.08
CA SER A 253 -1.61 8.54 -45.90
C SER A 253 -2.64 7.64 -45.27
N ALA A 254 -3.21 6.72 -46.06
CA ALA A 254 -3.97 5.60 -45.54
C ALA A 254 -3.19 4.98 -44.37
N LEU A 255 -3.85 4.77 -43.23
CA LEU A 255 -3.28 4.05 -42.09
C LEU A 255 -2.60 2.79 -42.64
N PRO A 256 -1.30 2.56 -42.41
CA PRO A 256 -0.64 1.38 -42.92
C PRO A 256 -1.38 0.16 -42.37
N LEU A 257 -1.92 -0.66 -43.26
CA LEU A 257 -2.45 -2.00 -42.97
C LEU A 257 -1.27 -2.87 -42.51
N GLY A 258 -0.80 -2.63 -41.28
CA GLY A 258 0.14 -3.50 -40.59
C GLY A 258 -0.61 -4.73 -40.11
N SER A 259 -0.10 -5.90 -40.44
CA SER A 259 -0.59 -7.18 -39.93
C SER A 259 -0.76 -7.14 -38.41
N CYS A 260 -1.94 -7.56 -37.90
CA CYS A 260 -2.22 -7.70 -36.48
C CYS A 260 -1.08 -8.47 -35.78
N PRO A 261 -0.48 -7.96 -34.69
CA PRO A 261 0.52 -8.70 -33.92
C PRO A 261 -0.07 -9.88 -33.12
N CYS A 262 -1.38 -10.11 -33.22
CA CYS A 262 -2.12 -11.06 -32.39
C CYS A 262 -1.95 -12.54 -32.76
N GLN A 263 -1.08 -12.90 -33.71
CA GLN A 263 -0.90 -14.31 -34.13
C GLN A 263 0.18 -15.07 -33.35
N SER A 264 0.89 -14.46 -32.38
CA SER A 264 1.99 -15.15 -31.65
C SER A 264 1.92 -15.06 -30.12
N ALA A 265 0.73 -14.82 -29.55
CA ALA A 265 0.54 -14.70 -28.09
C ALA A 265 -0.42 -15.76 -27.51
N ILE A 266 -0.50 -16.93 -28.14
CA ILE A 266 -1.15 -18.13 -27.60
C ILE A 266 -0.17 -19.28 -27.87
N ASP A 267 0.77 -19.49 -26.94
CA ASP A 267 1.56 -20.72 -26.75
C ASP A 267 2.71 -20.39 -25.79
N LYS A 268 2.41 -20.25 -24.49
CA LYS A 268 3.39 -20.36 -23.39
C LYS A 268 2.68 -20.29 -22.03
N MET A 269 1.85 -21.28 -21.74
CA MET A 269 1.43 -21.61 -20.37
C MET A 269 1.26 -23.12 -20.25
N THR A 270 2.34 -23.80 -19.89
CA THR A 270 2.32 -25.09 -19.18
C THR A 270 3.74 -25.39 -18.72
N GLU A 271 3.98 -25.34 -17.42
CA GLU A 271 4.92 -26.23 -16.73
C GLU A 271 4.65 -26.12 -15.21
N GLU A 272 3.70 -26.95 -14.75
CA GLU A 272 3.70 -27.45 -13.38
C GLU A 272 4.61 -28.68 -13.34
N ALA A 273 5.66 -28.69 -12.51
CA ALA A 273 6.14 -29.89 -11.85
C ALA A 273 7.19 -29.59 -10.75
N VAL A 274 7.01 -30.31 -9.63
CA VAL A 274 7.98 -30.69 -8.58
C VAL A 274 8.33 -29.68 -7.48
N TYR A 275 7.48 -29.55 -6.44
CA TYR A 275 7.89 -29.26 -5.05
C TYR A 275 6.79 -29.72 -4.05
N ALA A 276 6.55 -31.02 -3.92
CA ALA A 276 5.52 -31.56 -3.01
C ALA A 276 6.02 -31.78 -1.57
N ASP A 277 7.34 -31.82 -1.35
CA ASP A 277 7.92 -32.27 -0.06
C ASP A 277 7.95 -31.13 0.99
N LYS A 278 8.31 -29.90 0.60
CA LYS A 278 8.38 -28.75 1.52
C LYS A 278 7.02 -28.20 1.95
N THR A 279 6.01 -28.26 1.08
CA THR A 279 4.68 -27.68 1.38
C THR A 279 4.00 -28.41 2.53
N GLN A 280 4.24 -29.72 2.67
CA GLN A 280 3.65 -30.52 3.73
C GLN A 280 4.21 -30.14 5.11
N ASP A 281 5.52 -29.96 5.24
CA ASP A 281 6.17 -29.53 6.49
C ASP A 281 5.72 -28.12 6.93
N ILE A 282 5.65 -27.17 5.98
CA ILE A 282 5.14 -25.81 6.25
C ILE A 282 3.67 -25.87 6.67
N GLN A 283 2.87 -26.71 6.00
CA GLN A 283 1.46 -26.87 6.34
C GLN A 283 1.28 -27.47 7.74
N GLU A 284 2.09 -28.44 8.15
CA GLU A 284 2.03 -29.00 9.51
C GLU A 284 2.36 -27.95 10.59
N GLU A 285 3.34 -27.07 10.40
CA GLU A 285 3.63 -25.94 11.32
C GLU A 285 2.46 -24.94 11.42
N PHE A 286 1.78 -24.63 10.30
CA PHE A 286 0.58 -23.79 10.29
C PHE A 286 -0.67 -24.47 10.89
N THR A 287 -0.74 -25.81 10.90
CA THR A 287 -1.95 -26.59 11.25
C THR A 287 -2.12 -26.80 12.76
N SER A 288 -1.26 -26.20 13.60
CA SER A 288 -1.42 -26.14 15.08
C SER A 288 -2.62 -25.28 15.55
N ASN A 289 -3.73 -25.29 14.82
CA ASN A 289 -5.04 -24.72 15.17
C ASN A 289 -5.69 -25.34 16.43
N GLY A 290 -5.03 -26.28 17.11
CA GLY A 290 -5.51 -26.94 18.32
C GLY A 290 -5.78 -25.96 19.45
N GLU A 291 -4.80 -25.11 19.77
CA GLU A 291 -4.91 -24.16 20.89
C GLU A 291 -5.97 -23.07 20.68
N LEU A 292 -6.10 -22.57 19.44
CA LEU A 292 -7.13 -21.58 19.10
C LEU A 292 -8.53 -22.13 19.31
N LYS A 293 -8.78 -23.36 18.83
CA LYS A 293 -10.08 -24.03 18.96
C LYS A 293 -10.38 -24.41 20.40
N GLU A 294 -9.39 -24.87 21.16
CA GLU A 294 -9.54 -25.19 22.58
C GLU A 294 -9.94 -23.96 23.40
N ARG A 295 -9.46 -22.77 23.02
CA ARG A 295 -9.82 -21.49 23.64
C ARG A 295 -11.07 -20.83 23.06
N GLY A 296 -11.76 -21.47 22.11
CA GLY A 296 -12.98 -20.94 21.49
C GLY A 296 -12.78 -19.83 20.45
N PHE A 297 -11.54 -19.57 20.03
CA PHE A 297 -11.21 -18.56 19.02
C PHE A 297 -11.19 -19.15 17.60
N GLN A 298 -11.36 -18.27 16.61
CA GLN A 298 -11.34 -18.59 15.18
C GLN A 298 -10.29 -17.71 14.49
N LEU A 299 -9.81 -18.13 13.32
CA LEU A 299 -8.82 -17.37 12.54
C LEU A 299 -9.28 -15.93 12.23
N LYS A 300 -10.60 -15.71 12.09
CA LYS A 300 -11.16 -14.36 11.89
C LYS A 300 -10.92 -13.41 13.07
N HIS A 301 -10.63 -13.90 14.27
CA HIS A 301 -10.35 -13.06 15.44
C HIS A 301 -8.92 -12.50 15.42
N ILE A 302 -8.05 -13.03 14.55
CA ILE A 302 -6.69 -12.54 14.41
C ILE A 302 -6.71 -11.18 13.70
N VAL A 303 -6.03 -10.20 14.29
CA VAL A 303 -5.93 -8.82 13.78
C VAL A 303 -4.52 -8.49 13.28
N LEU A 304 -3.49 -9.12 13.86
CA LEU A 304 -2.09 -8.92 13.51
C LEU A 304 -1.34 -10.25 13.58
N VAL A 305 -0.53 -10.50 12.57
CA VAL A 305 0.38 -11.65 12.49
C VAL A 305 1.80 -11.16 12.33
N HIS A 306 2.70 -11.66 13.16
CA HIS A 306 4.12 -11.60 12.89
C HIS A 306 4.59 -12.98 12.47
N LEU A 307 5.10 -13.06 11.24
CA LEU A 307 5.58 -14.28 10.63
C LEU A 307 7.10 -14.24 10.57
N TYR A 308 7.74 -15.04 11.40
CA TYR A 308 9.18 -15.21 11.40
C TYR A 308 9.53 -16.43 10.57
N VAL A 309 10.34 -16.25 9.53
CA VAL A 309 10.79 -17.34 8.66
C VAL A 309 12.25 -17.66 8.92
N LYS A 310 12.63 -18.93 8.77
CA LYS A 310 14.03 -19.37 8.86
C LYS A 310 14.86 -18.85 7.69
N ASN A 311 14.27 -18.88 6.48
CA ASN A 311 14.90 -18.42 5.24
C ASN A 311 13.88 -17.59 4.44
N MET A 312 14.28 -16.37 4.02
CA MET A 312 13.44 -15.50 3.20
C MET A 312 13.26 -16.02 1.77
N GLU A 313 14.08 -16.97 1.32
CA GLU A 313 13.90 -17.66 0.03
C GLU A 313 12.60 -18.46 -0.03
N ASP A 314 12.11 -18.97 1.11
CA ASP A 314 10.87 -19.75 1.19
C ASP A 314 9.61 -18.85 1.23
N PHE A 315 9.75 -17.52 1.09
CA PHE A 315 8.64 -16.56 1.20
C PHE A 315 7.45 -16.86 0.28
N ALA A 316 7.71 -17.32 -0.94
CA ALA A 316 6.66 -17.66 -1.89
C ALA A 316 5.85 -18.91 -1.46
N GLU A 317 6.54 -19.95 -0.98
CA GLU A 317 5.92 -21.18 -0.48
C GLU A 317 5.11 -20.90 0.79
N VAL A 318 5.68 -20.13 1.72
CA VAL A 318 4.99 -19.69 2.94
C VAL A 318 3.73 -18.89 2.62
N ASN A 319 3.76 -17.99 1.62
CA ASN A 319 2.56 -17.27 1.18
C ASN A 319 1.50 -18.21 0.61
N SER A 320 1.89 -19.23 -0.16
CA SER A 320 0.97 -20.23 -0.72
C SER A 320 0.20 -20.95 0.39
N VAL A 321 0.91 -21.42 1.43
CA VAL A 321 0.30 -22.06 2.60
C VAL A 321 -0.56 -21.07 3.37
N TYR A 322 -0.06 -19.86 3.64
CA TYR A 322 -0.79 -18.82 4.37
C TYR A 322 -2.16 -18.50 3.73
N CYS A 323 -2.25 -18.43 2.39
CA CYS A 323 -3.49 -18.22 1.64
C CYS A 323 -4.58 -19.27 1.93
N THR A 324 -4.20 -20.48 2.36
CA THR A 324 -5.16 -21.54 2.68
C THR A 324 -5.86 -21.30 4.03
N PHE A 325 -5.24 -20.51 4.93
CA PHE A 325 -5.78 -20.19 6.25
C PHE A 325 -6.59 -18.89 6.26
N PHE A 326 -6.17 -17.90 5.48
CA PHE A 326 -6.80 -16.59 5.44
C PHE A 326 -7.28 -16.27 4.01
N SER A 327 -8.60 -16.18 3.84
CA SER A 327 -9.23 -15.84 2.56
C SER A 327 -9.62 -14.36 2.50
N HIS A 328 -10.79 -14.00 3.03
CA HIS A 328 -11.31 -12.64 3.03
C HIS A 328 -10.83 -11.84 4.24
N ASN A 329 -10.32 -10.62 4.01
CA ASN A 329 -9.84 -9.69 5.05
C ASN A 329 -8.81 -10.32 6.03
N PRO A 330 -7.68 -10.83 5.50
CA PRO A 330 -6.60 -11.37 6.33
C PRO A 330 -6.11 -10.34 7.36
N PRO A 331 -5.47 -10.76 8.46
CA PRO A 331 -4.89 -9.82 9.41
C PRO A 331 -3.79 -8.95 8.79
N ALA A 332 -3.44 -7.86 9.48
CA ALA A 332 -2.20 -7.15 9.20
C ALA A 332 -1.02 -8.10 9.42
N ARG A 333 0.04 -7.97 8.61
CA ARG A 333 1.15 -8.93 8.65
C ARG A 333 2.51 -8.26 8.60
N VAL A 334 3.42 -8.73 9.44
CA VAL A 334 4.86 -8.45 9.40
C VAL A 334 5.56 -9.75 9.07
N CYS A 335 6.52 -9.74 8.14
CA CYS A 335 7.20 -10.98 7.72
C CYS A 335 8.70 -10.77 7.57
N VAL A 336 9.49 -11.32 8.48
CA VAL A 336 10.96 -11.12 8.51
C VAL A 336 11.69 -12.43 8.72
N GLN A 337 12.91 -12.53 8.20
CA GLN A 337 13.77 -13.68 8.50
C GLN A 337 14.34 -13.53 9.91
N THR A 338 14.46 -14.62 10.68
CA THR A 338 15.10 -14.58 12.00
C THR A 338 15.99 -15.79 12.24
N CYS A 339 16.71 -15.79 13.35
CA CYS A 339 17.66 -16.85 13.70
C CYS A 339 16.96 -18.02 14.40
N LEU A 340 15.86 -18.54 13.83
CA LEU A 340 15.07 -19.64 14.40
C LEU A 340 15.93 -20.87 14.68
N SER A 341 15.49 -21.73 15.60
CA SER A 341 16.24 -22.93 16.00
C SER A 341 16.37 -23.94 14.85
N ALA A 342 17.26 -24.93 14.99
CA ALA A 342 17.40 -25.98 13.99
C ALA A 342 16.14 -26.86 13.98
N GLY A 343 15.57 -27.11 12.80
CA GLY A 343 14.32 -27.87 12.65
C GLY A 343 13.04 -27.03 12.72
N GLN A 344 13.12 -25.74 13.03
CA GLN A 344 11.99 -24.81 13.00
C GLN A 344 12.04 -23.99 11.70
N LEU A 345 11.04 -24.13 10.83
CA LEU A 345 11.02 -23.44 9.53
C LEU A 345 10.34 -22.07 9.63
N LEU A 346 9.28 -21.98 10.43
CA LEU A 346 8.61 -20.72 10.76
C LEU A 346 8.20 -20.62 12.23
N GLN A 347 7.90 -19.39 12.64
CA GLN A 347 7.23 -19.08 13.90
C GLN A 347 6.18 -18.02 13.63
N MET A 348 4.95 -18.28 14.06
CA MET A 348 3.83 -17.35 13.90
C MET A 348 3.41 -16.83 15.27
N ASP A 349 3.49 -15.51 15.45
CA ASP A 349 2.81 -14.81 16.55
C ASP A 349 1.52 -14.19 16.03
N VAL A 350 0.45 -14.33 16.80
CA VAL A 350 -0.88 -13.87 16.45
C VAL A 350 -1.47 -13.05 17.59
N LEU A 351 -1.90 -11.84 17.29
CA LEU A 351 -2.70 -11.02 18.20
C LEU A 351 -4.18 -11.19 17.82
N LEU A 352 -5.00 -11.53 18.82
CA LEU A 352 -6.43 -11.76 18.66
C LEU A 352 -7.23 -10.63 19.33
N HIS A 353 -8.44 -10.40 18.81
CA HIS A 353 -9.45 -9.58 19.46
C HIS A 353 -10.75 -10.39 19.61
N ASP A 354 -11.32 -10.38 20.81
CA ASP A 354 -12.55 -11.10 21.16
C ASP A 354 -13.78 -10.18 21.01
N TRP A 355 -14.74 -10.62 20.20
CA TRP A 355 -15.94 -9.87 19.83
C TRP A 355 -17.18 -10.28 20.66
N THR A 356 -17.02 -11.16 21.66
CA THR A 356 -18.13 -11.89 22.28
C THR A 356 -18.84 -11.18 23.44
N LEU A 357 -18.32 -10.07 23.96
CA LEU A 357 -19.04 -9.26 24.96
C LEU A 357 -20.09 -8.37 24.27
N PRO A 358 -21.37 -8.39 24.70
CA PRO A 358 -22.36 -7.45 24.17
C PRO A 358 -21.92 -6.02 24.52
N PRO A 359 -22.09 -5.05 23.61
CA PRO A 359 -21.59 -3.69 23.80
C PRO A 359 -22.16 -3.09 25.08
N GLN A 360 -21.29 -2.53 25.91
CA GLN A 360 -21.72 -1.50 26.85
C GLN A 360 -22.05 -0.24 26.03
N ASP A 361 -23.06 0.52 26.43
CA ASP A 361 -23.43 1.77 25.75
C ASP A 361 -22.19 2.67 25.60
N GLY A 362 -21.76 2.91 24.36
CA GLY A 362 -20.58 3.73 24.02
C GLY A 362 -19.34 2.97 23.54
N CYS A 363 -19.34 1.63 23.51
CA CYS A 363 -18.26 0.84 22.91
C CYS A 363 -18.52 0.61 21.42
N PHE A 364 -17.64 1.14 20.56
CA PHE A 364 -17.64 0.82 19.14
C PHE A 364 -17.14 -0.63 18.95
N HIS A 365 -17.65 -1.34 17.94
CA HIS A 365 -17.17 -2.67 17.52
C HIS A 365 -16.97 -2.65 16.01
N GLN A 366 -16.04 -1.83 15.53
CA GLN A 366 -15.79 -1.70 14.09
C GLN A 366 -14.44 -2.31 13.75
N ARG A 367 -14.46 -3.44 13.03
CA ARG A 367 -13.29 -3.94 12.30
C ARG A 367 -13.24 -3.28 10.94
N ASP A 368 -12.26 -2.43 10.73
CA ASP A 368 -11.94 -1.94 9.39
C ASP A 368 -10.64 -2.58 8.91
N THR A 369 -10.61 -3.01 7.67
CA THR A 369 -9.41 -3.58 7.05
C THR A 369 -9.07 -2.83 5.78
N LEU A 370 -7.88 -2.26 5.71
CA LEU A 370 -7.39 -1.57 4.53
C LEU A 370 -6.57 -2.51 3.66
N HIS A 371 -6.89 -2.54 2.38
CA HIS A 371 -6.14 -3.25 1.36
C HIS A 371 -5.79 -2.29 0.25
N VAL A 372 -4.51 -2.20 -0.08
CA VAL A 372 -4.07 -1.50 -1.29
C VAL A 372 -4.01 -2.56 -2.39
N GLN A 373 -5.06 -2.65 -3.20
CA GLN A 373 -5.25 -3.76 -4.14
C GLN A 373 -4.68 -3.48 -5.54
N SER A 374 -4.50 -2.21 -5.90
CA SER A 374 -3.95 -1.79 -7.17
C SER A 374 -2.64 -1.05 -7.01
N LEU A 375 -1.86 -0.98 -8.09
CA LEU A 375 -0.79 0.01 -8.21
C LEU A 375 -1.41 1.38 -7.94
N SER A 376 -0.72 2.17 -7.12
CA SER A 376 -1.18 3.48 -6.69
C SER A 376 -0.01 4.45 -6.62
N HIS A 377 -0.28 5.74 -6.49
CA HIS A 377 0.76 6.75 -6.25
C HIS A 377 1.03 6.96 -4.75
N TRP A 378 0.14 6.49 -3.87
CA TRP A 378 0.16 6.82 -2.46
C TRP A 378 0.80 5.71 -1.62
N ALA A 379 0.37 4.45 -1.73
CA ALA A 379 0.92 3.32 -0.96
C ALA A 379 1.16 2.08 -1.82
N PRO A 380 2.12 1.22 -1.46
CA PRO A 380 2.40 0.01 -2.21
C PRO A 380 1.23 -0.96 -2.11
N ALA A 381 0.92 -1.61 -3.23
CA ALA A 381 -0.04 -2.69 -3.26
C ALA A 381 0.43 -3.87 -2.39
N ASN A 382 -0.50 -4.68 -1.91
CA ASN A 382 -0.14 -5.81 -1.07
C ASN A 382 0.67 -6.82 -1.90
N ILE A 383 1.87 -7.21 -1.43
CA ILE A 383 2.72 -8.21 -2.09
C ILE A 383 2.46 -9.64 -1.62
N GLY A 384 1.40 -9.85 -0.83
CA GLY A 384 1.02 -11.13 -0.25
C GLY A 384 -0.36 -11.06 0.42
N PRO A 385 -0.83 -12.18 0.97
CA PRO A 385 -2.17 -12.32 1.56
C PRO A 385 -2.26 -11.69 2.95
N TYR A 386 -2.25 -10.36 3.04
CA TYR A 386 -2.38 -9.61 4.30
C TYR A 386 -3.17 -8.31 4.08
N SER A 387 -3.68 -7.69 5.15
CA SER A 387 -4.22 -6.32 5.09
C SER A 387 -3.11 -5.29 5.37
N GLN A 388 -3.11 -4.17 4.67
CA GLN A 388 -2.13 -3.10 4.91
C GLN A 388 -2.27 -2.52 6.32
N ALA A 389 -3.50 -2.47 6.83
CA ALA A 389 -3.80 -2.23 8.24
C ALA A 389 -5.12 -2.89 8.63
N VAL A 390 -5.26 -3.20 9.92
CA VAL A 390 -6.51 -3.58 10.56
C VAL A 390 -6.76 -2.61 11.70
N ARG A 391 -7.95 -2.00 11.72
CA ARG A 391 -8.42 -1.18 12.85
C ARG A 391 -9.44 -1.98 13.63
N VAL A 392 -9.30 -1.95 14.94
CA VAL A 392 -10.30 -2.40 15.90
C VAL A 392 -10.45 -1.30 16.93
N ASP A 393 -11.64 -0.73 16.99
CA ASP A 393 -12.00 0.39 17.86
C ASP A 393 -11.06 1.59 17.64
N GLU A 394 -10.29 2.00 18.64
CA GLU A 394 -9.31 3.08 18.52
C GLU A 394 -7.94 2.58 18.03
N ALA A 395 -7.64 1.29 18.11
CA ALA A 395 -6.33 0.74 17.75
C ALA A 395 -6.22 0.40 16.26
N VAL A 396 -5.11 0.81 15.63
CA VAL A 396 -4.77 0.52 14.23
C VAL A 396 -3.46 -0.25 14.18
N PHE A 397 -3.52 -1.48 13.68
CA PHE A 397 -2.40 -2.39 13.50
C PHE A 397 -1.96 -2.36 12.03
N CYS A 398 -0.80 -1.76 11.74
CA CYS A 398 -0.28 -1.68 10.37
C CYS A 398 0.54 -2.93 10.01
N ALA A 399 0.50 -3.37 8.76
CA ALA A 399 1.42 -4.37 8.25
C ALA A 399 2.86 -3.83 8.16
N GLY A 400 3.83 -4.73 8.04
CA GLY A 400 5.22 -4.37 7.76
C GLY A 400 5.35 -3.59 6.45
N GLN A 401 5.92 -2.40 6.52
CA GLN A 401 6.15 -1.52 5.38
C GLN A 401 7.62 -1.57 4.99
N ILE A 402 7.89 -2.02 3.77
CA ILE A 402 9.18 -1.87 3.09
C ILE A 402 9.11 -0.76 2.05
N ALA A 403 10.27 -0.32 1.57
CA ALA A 403 10.41 0.79 0.63
C ALA A 403 10.04 0.44 -0.82
N LEU A 404 8.86 -0.12 -1.06
CA LEU A 404 8.36 -0.38 -2.41
C LEU A 404 7.81 0.90 -3.03
N VAL A 405 8.35 1.30 -4.18
CA VAL A 405 7.79 2.44 -4.92
C VAL A 405 6.36 2.08 -5.37
N PRO A 406 5.31 2.76 -4.87
CA PRO A 406 3.92 2.33 -5.01
C PRO A 406 3.45 1.98 -6.42
N CYS A 407 3.85 2.79 -7.42
CA CYS A 407 3.42 2.61 -8.79
C CYS A 407 4.12 1.44 -9.49
N THR A 408 5.22 0.92 -8.95
CA THR A 408 6.04 -0.12 -9.63
C THR A 408 6.22 -1.39 -8.87
N MET A 409 5.97 -1.35 -7.56
CA MET A 409 6.24 -2.47 -6.67
C MET A 409 7.71 -2.91 -6.68
N LYS A 410 8.62 -2.05 -7.17
CA LYS A 410 10.06 -2.26 -7.06
C LYS A 410 10.56 -1.69 -5.75
N LEU A 411 11.45 -2.43 -5.09
CA LEU A 411 12.16 -1.90 -3.94
C LEU A 411 12.99 -0.69 -4.35
N LEU A 412 12.92 0.38 -3.56
CA LEU A 412 13.67 1.61 -3.78
C LEU A 412 15.17 1.30 -3.79
N ASN A 413 15.78 1.44 -4.98
CA ASN A 413 17.20 1.20 -5.17
C ASN A 413 18.05 2.40 -4.70
N ARG A 414 17.97 2.68 -3.39
CA ARG A 414 18.71 3.71 -2.66
C ARG A 414 19.17 3.15 -1.31
N GLY A 415 20.01 3.92 -0.61
CA GLY A 415 20.56 3.54 0.69
C GLY A 415 19.50 3.42 1.80
N PRO A 416 19.91 2.88 2.97
CA PRO A 416 19.02 2.56 4.08
C PRO A 416 18.21 3.75 4.58
N ALA A 417 18.78 4.96 4.63
CA ALA A 417 18.08 6.17 5.04
C ALA A 417 16.89 6.49 4.11
N SER A 418 17.06 6.36 2.79
CA SER A 418 15.97 6.59 1.83
C SER A 418 14.90 5.49 1.90
N GLN A 419 15.31 4.24 2.12
CA GLN A 419 14.36 3.15 2.31
C GLN A 419 13.56 3.31 3.61
N ALA A 420 14.23 3.72 4.70
CA ALA A 420 13.58 4.14 5.93
C ALA A 420 12.54 5.23 5.63
N GLN A 421 12.94 6.37 5.07
CA GLN A 421 12.05 7.51 4.77
C GLN A 421 10.77 7.09 4.02
N MET A 422 10.91 6.24 3.00
CA MET A 422 9.79 5.74 2.22
C MET A 422 8.88 4.81 3.03
N SER A 423 9.46 3.89 3.82
CA SER A 423 8.69 3.00 4.68
C SER A 423 7.88 3.77 5.73
N TYR A 424 8.47 4.80 6.36
CA TYR A 424 7.75 5.70 7.26
C TYR A 424 6.63 6.48 6.53
N SER A 425 6.89 6.94 5.31
CA SER A 425 5.88 7.66 4.51
C SER A 425 4.72 6.75 4.09
N HIS A 426 4.96 5.46 3.86
CA HIS A 426 3.88 4.48 3.65
C HIS A 426 3.03 4.32 4.90
N VAL A 427 3.65 4.19 6.08
CA VAL A 427 2.92 4.14 7.36
C VAL A 427 2.07 5.40 7.56
N GLU A 428 2.60 6.60 7.31
CA GLU A 428 1.84 7.85 7.41
C GLU A 428 0.55 7.83 6.58
N LYS A 429 0.67 7.39 5.32
CA LYS A 429 -0.46 7.36 4.39
C LYS A 429 -1.46 6.26 4.74
N VAL A 430 -0.97 5.10 5.19
CA VAL A 430 -1.81 4.01 5.70
C VAL A 430 -2.60 4.47 6.91
N LEU A 431 -1.97 5.13 7.89
CA LEU A 431 -2.66 5.70 9.05
C LEU A 431 -3.70 6.74 8.64
N SER A 432 -3.34 7.68 7.75
CA SER A 432 -4.26 8.71 7.25
C SER A 432 -5.49 8.11 6.54
N ALA A 433 -5.31 6.99 5.83
CA ALA A 433 -6.42 6.27 5.20
C ALA A 433 -7.32 5.54 6.22
N MET A 434 -6.80 5.17 7.39
CA MET A 434 -7.56 4.50 8.45
C MET A 434 -8.33 5.47 9.37
N GLY A 435 -8.03 6.77 9.33
CA GLY A 435 -8.73 7.79 10.10
C GLY A 435 -8.26 9.21 9.77
N GLN A 436 -9.21 10.15 9.68
CA GLN A 436 -8.97 11.54 9.23
C GLN A 436 -7.92 12.31 10.04
N ASN A 437 -7.64 11.91 11.28
CA ASN A 437 -6.68 12.56 12.18
C ASN A 437 -5.53 11.64 12.60
N LEU A 438 -5.43 10.42 12.08
CA LEU A 438 -4.34 9.50 12.44
C LEU A 438 -3.05 9.90 11.74
N THR A 439 -2.00 10.04 12.54
CA THR A 439 -0.66 10.48 12.10
C THR A 439 0.41 9.68 12.85
N LEU A 440 1.70 9.90 12.55
CA LEU A 440 2.79 9.25 13.29
C LEU A 440 2.80 9.58 14.80
N SER A 441 2.27 10.74 15.22
CA SER A 441 2.19 11.07 16.67
C SER A 441 1.23 10.12 17.41
N HIS A 442 0.30 9.50 16.69
CA HIS A 442 -0.64 8.53 17.25
C HIS A 442 -0.02 7.14 17.43
N VAL A 443 1.19 6.89 16.93
CA VAL A 443 1.87 5.62 17.14
C VAL A 443 2.22 5.46 18.62
N LEU A 444 1.81 4.34 19.22
CA LEU A 444 2.19 3.93 20.57
C LEU A 444 3.36 2.95 20.54
N GLN A 445 3.40 2.04 19.57
CA GLN A 445 4.43 1.01 19.47
C GLN A 445 4.96 0.94 18.03
N ALA A 446 6.28 0.91 17.88
CA ALA A 446 6.94 0.76 16.58
C ALA A 446 8.05 -0.29 16.64
N HIS A 447 8.04 -1.22 15.67
CA HIS A 447 9.12 -2.19 15.46
C HIS A 447 9.77 -1.92 14.10
N CYS A 448 11.08 -1.72 14.12
CA CYS A 448 11.88 -1.48 12.92
C CYS A 448 12.91 -2.59 12.77
N TYR A 449 12.77 -3.37 11.71
CA TYR A 449 13.69 -4.43 11.37
C TYR A 449 14.68 -3.90 10.34
N VAL A 450 15.97 -4.15 10.56
CA VAL A 450 17.03 -3.78 9.63
C VAL A 450 17.86 -4.99 9.23
N SER A 451 18.28 -5.07 7.97
CA SER A 451 19.07 -6.23 7.49
C SER A 451 20.57 -6.12 7.78
N HIS A 452 21.03 -4.98 8.30
CA HIS A 452 22.43 -4.78 8.69
C HIS A 452 22.56 -3.79 9.85
N HIS A 453 23.51 -4.04 10.76
CA HIS A 453 23.71 -3.20 11.96
C HIS A 453 24.07 -1.74 11.63
N SER A 454 24.78 -1.50 10.52
CA SER A 454 25.13 -0.15 10.08
C SER A 454 23.92 0.70 9.65
N TYR A 455 22.74 0.10 9.49
CA TYR A 455 21.52 0.81 9.11
C TYR A 455 20.74 1.35 10.31
N ILE A 456 21.08 0.92 11.54
CA ILE A 456 20.43 1.37 12.78
C ILE A 456 20.42 2.89 12.91
N PRO A 457 21.55 3.62 12.73
CA PRO A 457 21.56 5.08 12.90
C PRO A 457 20.61 5.76 11.92
N SER A 458 20.63 5.36 10.65
CA SER A 458 19.74 5.91 9.62
C SER A 458 18.27 5.65 9.93
N ALA A 459 17.92 4.46 10.41
CA ALA A 459 16.55 4.13 10.77
C ALA A 459 16.04 4.96 11.97
N LYS A 460 16.87 5.13 13.02
CA LYS A 460 16.56 5.93 14.20
C LYS A 460 16.49 7.43 13.87
N GLU A 461 17.43 7.96 13.10
CA GLU A 461 17.49 9.39 12.72
C GLU A 461 16.25 9.81 11.93
N VAL A 462 15.85 9.00 10.94
CA VAL A 462 14.65 9.28 10.14
C VAL A 462 13.38 9.24 11.00
N TRP A 463 13.27 8.28 11.93
CA TRP A 463 12.14 8.23 12.86
C TRP A 463 12.03 9.50 13.70
N SER A 464 13.14 9.90 14.32
CA SER A 464 13.19 11.11 15.15
C SER A 464 12.87 12.36 14.34
N SER A 465 13.42 12.49 13.12
CA SER A 465 13.14 13.62 12.23
C SER A 465 11.66 13.70 11.85
N LYS A 466 11.03 12.57 11.51
CA LYS A 466 9.60 12.51 11.17
C LYS A 466 8.67 12.88 12.33
N LEU A 467 9.02 12.49 13.55
CA LEU A 467 8.26 12.90 14.75
C LEU A 467 8.43 14.41 15.04
N GLN A 468 9.60 14.98 14.78
CA GLN A 468 9.89 16.40 15.03
C GLN A 468 9.30 17.36 13.98
N GLU A 469 9.34 17.02 12.69
CA GLU A 469 8.83 17.87 11.59
C GLU A 469 7.35 18.28 11.78
N LYS A 470 6.55 17.45 12.47
CA LYS A 470 5.13 17.71 12.75
C LYS A 470 4.87 18.48 14.05
N GLN A 471 5.80 18.44 15.01
CA GLN A 471 5.70 19.22 16.26
C GLN A 471 6.01 20.71 16.02
N GLY A 472 6.84 21.03 15.02
CA GLY A 472 7.19 22.41 14.66
C GLY A 472 6.05 23.28 14.12
N GLN A 473 4.89 22.71 13.77
CA GLN A 473 3.70 23.48 13.36
C GLN A 473 2.79 23.89 14.54
N VAL A 474 3.08 23.44 15.77
CA VAL A 474 2.25 23.72 16.98
C VAL A 474 3.02 24.51 18.04
N ALA A 475 4.32 24.78 17.87
CA ALA A 475 5.15 25.47 18.86
C ALA A 475 4.99 27.01 18.84
N CYS A 476 3.78 27.49 19.16
CA CYS A 476 3.62 28.74 19.90
C CYS A 476 3.22 28.34 21.33
N PHE A 477 4.00 28.78 22.32
CA PHE A 477 3.82 28.53 23.77
C PHE A 477 4.42 27.21 24.33
N GLY A 478 5.72 27.25 24.62
CA GLY A 478 6.28 26.72 25.88
C GLY A 478 6.04 25.26 26.30
N ALA A 479 5.82 24.33 25.36
CA ALA A 479 5.65 22.92 25.70
C ALA A 479 7.00 22.25 26.05
N GLU A 480 7.02 21.50 27.15
CA GLU A 480 8.12 20.59 27.53
C GLU A 480 8.37 19.55 26.42
N GLU A 481 9.60 19.05 26.29
CA GLU A 481 9.97 18.03 25.29
C GLU A 481 9.04 16.81 25.39
N ILE A 482 8.18 16.63 24.40
CA ILE A 482 7.36 15.42 24.28
C ILE A 482 8.31 14.24 24.04
N GLN A 483 8.55 13.43 25.08
CA GLN A 483 9.35 12.20 24.98
C GLN A 483 8.71 11.24 23.97
N GLY A 484 9.51 10.80 22.99
CA GLY A 484 9.04 10.14 21.78
C GLY A 484 8.52 8.72 21.97
N THR A 485 7.71 8.27 21.02
CA THR A 485 7.20 6.89 20.93
C THR A 485 8.34 5.85 20.93
N PRO A 486 8.25 4.78 21.75
CA PRO A 486 9.25 3.71 21.76
C PRO A 486 9.42 3.06 20.38
N LEU A 487 10.64 3.15 19.84
CA LEU A 487 11.06 2.46 18.61
C LEU A 487 12.01 1.31 18.95
N VAL A 488 11.54 0.09 18.75
CA VAL A 488 12.37 -1.11 18.92
C VAL A 488 13.04 -1.45 17.60
N VAL A 489 14.37 -1.41 17.57
CA VAL A 489 15.15 -1.74 16.38
C VAL A 489 15.79 -3.12 16.55
N ALA A 490 15.62 -4.01 15.58
CA ALA A 490 16.19 -5.35 15.58
C ALA A 490 16.94 -5.64 14.28
N VAL A 491 18.17 -6.19 14.38
CA VAL A 491 18.94 -6.62 13.21
C VAL A 491 18.57 -8.06 12.86
N VAL A 492 18.06 -8.26 11.66
CA VAL A 492 17.60 -9.56 11.15
C VAL A 492 18.42 -10.00 9.92
N PRO A 493 18.52 -11.31 9.64
CA PRO A 493 19.31 -11.78 8.50
C PRO A 493 18.84 -11.26 7.14
N SER A 494 17.53 -11.14 6.95
CA SER A 494 16.96 -10.70 5.68
C SER A 494 15.54 -10.18 5.85
N LEU A 495 15.13 -9.33 4.91
CA LEU A 495 13.81 -8.74 4.80
C LEU A 495 13.21 -9.07 3.43
N PRO A 496 11.88 -9.01 3.27
CA PRO A 496 11.23 -9.24 1.98
C PRO A 496 11.84 -8.38 0.87
N ARG A 497 12.02 -8.99 -0.31
CA ARG A 497 12.64 -8.34 -1.49
C ARG A 497 14.07 -7.84 -1.28
N GLY A 498 14.75 -8.25 -0.20
CA GLY A 498 16.09 -7.77 0.13
C GLY A 498 16.10 -6.33 0.65
N ALA A 499 15.01 -5.88 1.30
CA ALA A 499 14.93 -4.55 1.88
C ALA A 499 16.03 -4.30 2.93
N ALA A 500 16.42 -3.03 3.07
CA ALA A 500 17.32 -2.56 4.11
C ALA A 500 16.58 -2.37 5.45
N VAL A 501 15.31 -1.95 5.36
CA VAL A 501 14.47 -1.54 6.50
C VAL A 501 13.03 -2.01 6.25
N GLU A 502 12.39 -2.55 7.29
CA GLU A 502 10.95 -2.83 7.35
C GLU A 502 10.39 -2.23 8.65
N LEU A 503 9.28 -1.50 8.55
CA LEU A 503 8.66 -0.83 9.67
C LEU A 503 7.24 -1.34 9.93
N HIS A 504 6.97 -1.73 11.16
CA HIS A 504 5.64 -2.04 11.68
C HIS A 504 5.27 -1.06 12.78
N VAL A 505 4.01 -0.64 12.83
CA VAL A 505 3.49 0.22 13.90
C VAL A 505 2.12 -0.21 14.39
N ILE A 506 1.84 0.11 15.64
CA ILE A 506 0.52 0.10 16.25
C ILE A 506 0.22 1.52 16.72
N ALA A 507 -0.84 2.11 16.17
CA ALA A 507 -1.32 3.45 16.52
C ALA A 507 -2.65 3.37 17.25
N VAL A 508 -2.96 4.39 18.05
CA VAL A 508 -4.24 4.51 18.75
C VAL A 508 -4.82 5.89 18.47
N GLN A 509 -6.11 5.94 18.15
CA GLN A 509 -6.89 7.16 18.05
C GLN A 509 -7.14 7.72 19.47
N ASP A 510 -6.16 8.45 19.99
CA ASP A 510 -6.21 9.16 21.27
C ASP A 510 -5.67 10.60 21.10
N ASP A 511 -5.61 11.37 22.18
CA ASP A 511 -4.83 12.61 22.21
C ASP A 511 -3.38 12.30 22.66
N PRO A 512 -2.36 12.42 21.78
CA PRO A 512 -0.98 12.17 22.14
C PRO A 512 -0.41 13.11 23.20
N ALA A 513 -0.96 14.33 23.34
CA ALA A 513 -0.49 15.32 24.31
C ALA A 513 -0.91 14.99 25.75
N GLU A 514 -1.96 14.18 25.93
CA GLU A 514 -2.48 13.77 27.23
C GLU A 514 -2.00 12.37 27.67
N ARG A 515 -1.05 11.77 26.93
CA ARG A 515 -0.48 10.46 27.26
C ARG A 515 0.38 10.53 28.52
N THR A 516 0.38 9.44 29.29
CA THR A 516 1.28 9.32 30.45
C THR A 516 2.49 8.47 30.10
N PHE A 517 3.68 8.98 30.42
CA PHE A 517 4.95 8.30 30.22
C PHE A 517 5.63 8.02 31.56
N SER A 518 6.32 6.90 31.68
CA SER A 518 7.13 6.55 32.84
C SER A 518 8.38 5.82 32.40
N HIS A 519 9.52 6.21 32.96
CA HIS A 519 10.82 5.63 32.66
C HIS A 519 11.51 5.21 33.95
N GLN A 520 12.18 4.06 33.93
CA GLN A 520 13.13 3.69 34.97
C GLN A 520 14.35 2.97 34.41
N ALA A 521 15.43 3.06 35.17
CA ALA A 521 16.65 2.30 34.97
C ALA A 521 17.06 1.64 36.29
N LEU A 522 17.54 0.41 36.20
CA LEU A 522 18.03 -0.39 37.31
C LEU A 522 19.39 -0.99 36.94
N ASP A 523 20.41 -0.70 37.73
CA ASP A 523 21.72 -1.31 37.57
C ASP A 523 21.69 -2.79 37.97
N VAL A 524 22.31 -3.63 37.14
CA VAL A 524 22.43 -5.08 37.35
C VAL A 524 23.88 -5.51 37.16
N PRO A 525 24.27 -6.72 37.61
CA PRO A 525 25.62 -7.21 37.36
C PRO A 525 25.97 -7.16 35.86
N GLY A 526 27.02 -6.40 35.53
CA GLY A 526 27.52 -6.28 34.17
C GLY A 526 26.68 -5.42 33.23
N GLY A 527 25.70 -4.63 33.71
CA GLY A 527 24.89 -3.80 32.84
C GLY A 527 23.74 -3.06 33.51
N THR A 528 22.73 -2.71 32.72
CA THR A 528 21.56 -1.95 33.16
C THR A 528 20.30 -2.51 32.51
N ILE A 529 19.21 -2.56 33.28
CA ILE A 529 17.85 -2.79 32.78
C ILE A 529 17.16 -1.43 32.69
N GLN A 530 16.59 -1.09 31.55
CA GLN A 530 15.81 0.12 31.35
C GLN A 530 14.43 -0.25 30.87
N TRP A 531 13.42 0.49 31.30
CA TRP A 531 12.08 0.35 30.74
C TRP A 531 11.36 1.68 30.60
N ASP A 532 10.52 1.73 29.57
CA ASP A 532 9.66 2.83 29.18
C ASP A 532 8.22 2.32 29.09
N LEU A 533 7.32 2.95 29.84
CA LEU A 533 5.89 2.72 29.81
C LEU A 533 5.21 3.95 29.20
N LEU A 534 4.50 3.75 28.09
CA LEU A 534 3.70 4.79 27.45
C LEU A 534 2.23 4.33 27.40
N GLN A 535 1.34 5.10 28.02
CA GLN A 535 -0.09 4.80 28.07
C GLN A 535 -0.89 5.85 27.28
N SER A 536 -1.85 5.36 26.49
CA SER A 536 -2.81 6.21 25.76
C SER A 536 -3.60 7.12 26.69
N SER A 537 -4.05 8.27 26.18
CA SER A 537 -4.89 9.19 26.96
C SER A 537 -6.29 8.61 27.27
N THR A 538 -6.79 7.71 26.42
CA THR A 538 -8.01 6.92 26.73
C THR A 538 -7.78 5.98 27.92
N GLY A 539 -6.54 5.56 28.16
CA GLY A 539 -6.16 4.58 29.16
C GLY A 539 -6.62 3.15 28.85
N GLN A 540 -7.05 2.88 27.63
CA GLN A 540 -7.43 1.54 27.16
C GLN A 540 -6.28 0.75 26.52
N TYR A 541 -5.19 1.45 26.20
CA TYR A 541 -4.00 0.87 25.59
C TYR A 541 -2.72 1.40 26.23
N ALA A 542 -1.70 0.55 26.31
CA ALA A 542 -0.34 0.94 26.67
C ALA A 542 0.69 0.08 25.94
N THR A 543 1.93 0.59 25.89
CA THR A 543 3.10 -0.19 25.49
C THR A 543 4.15 -0.15 26.60
N LEU A 544 4.80 -1.28 26.83
CA LEU A 544 5.99 -1.37 27.68
C LEU A 544 7.17 -1.81 26.82
N SER A 545 8.22 -1.00 26.80
CA SER A 545 9.50 -1.30 26.17
C SER A 545 10.53 -1.51 27.27
N LEU A 546 11.19 -2.66 27.33
CA LEU A 546 12.19 -2.97 28.34
C LEU A 546 13.45 -3.53 27.68
N SER A 547 14.61 -2.95 27.93
CA SER A 547 15.90 -3.41 27.41
C SER A 547 16.86 -3.82 28.52
N VAL A 548 17.61 -4.90 28.29
CA VAL A 548 18.72 -5.34 29.13
C VAL A 548 20.01 -5.13 28.35
N SER A 549 20.81 -4.13 28.75
CA SER A 549 22.09 -3.80 28.12
C SER A 549 23.24 -4.22 29.00
N LEU A 550 24.19 -4.98 28.43
CA LEU A 550 25.34 -5.51 29.17
C LEU A 550 26.63 -4.89 28.64
N THR A 551 27.43 -4.29 29.52
CA THR A 551 28.68 -3.60 29.18
C THR A 551 29.87 -4.53 29.43
N GLY A 552 30.51 -4.99 28.34
CA GLY A 552 31.78 -5.71 28.37
C GLY A 552 31.73 -7.11 27.75
N PRO A 553 32.88 -7.69 27.35
CA PRO A 553 32.96 -9.10 27.02
C PRO A 553 32.84 -9.86 28.33
N CYS A 554 31.61 -10.18 28.76
CA CYS A 554 31.42 -11.03 29.93
C CYS A 554 32.11 -12.37 29.64
N THR A 555 33.29 -12.56 30.24
CA THR A 555 33.90 -13.86 30.44
C THR A 555 32.90 -14.68 31.25
N SER A 556 32.04 -15.43 30.55
CA SER A 556 31.08 -16.39 31.11
C SER A 556 30.52 -15.99 32.48
N PRO A 557 29.50 -15.11 32.54
CA PRO A 557 28.84 -14.80 33.80
C PRO A 557 28.40 -16.11 34.46
N GLY A 558 28.63 -16.25 35.76
CA GLY A 558 28.26 -17.45 36.50
C GLY A 558 26.74 -17.63 36.52
N LEU A 559 26.25 -18.86 36.73
CA LEU A 559 24.81 -19.16 36.79
C LEU A 559 24.03 -18.19 37.72
N ALA A 560 24.66 -17.80 38.84
CA ALA A 560 24.11 -16.88 39.82
C ALA A 560 23.89 -15.44 39.30
N GLU A 561 24.73 -14.96 38.37
CA GLU A 561 24.59 -13.62 37.79
C GLU A 561 23.40 -13.58 36.82
N THR A 562 23.25 -14.61 35.97
CA THR A 562 22.10 -14.75 35.07
C THR A 562 20.79 -14.80 35.86
N GLU A 563 20.74 -15.58 36.95
CA GLU A 563 19.55 -15.65 37.81
C GLU A 563 19.23 -14.30 38.47
N THR A 564 20.25 -13.57 38.92
CA THR A 564 20.09 -12.22 39.49
C THR A 564 19.51 -11.23 38.47
N ILE A 565 20.04 -11.23 37.23
CA ILE A 565 19.53 -10.38 36.15
C ILE A 565 18.09 -10.76 35.79
N LEU A 566 17.78 -12.05 35.75
CA LEU A 566 16.44 -12.55 35.46
C LEU A 566 15.41 -12.11 36.52
N GLN A 567 15.78 -12.21 37.80
CA GLN A 567 14.95 -11.73 38.92
C GLN A 567 14.73 -10.20 38.86
N ALA A 568 15.79 -9.44 38.53
CA ALA A 568 15.70 -7.99 38.34
C ALA A 568 14.80 -7.63 37.13
N LEU A 569 14.87 -8.39 36.05
CA LEU A 569 14.02 -8.27 34.87
C LEU A 569 12.54 -8.51 35.20
N GLY A 570 12.24 -9.61 35.90
CA GLY A 570 10.87 -9.92 36.37
C GLY A 570 10.32 -8.86 37.32
N SER A 571 11.14 -8.38 38.26
CA SER A 571 10.78 -7.31 39.19
C SER A 571 10.52 -5.98 38.47
N SER A 572 11.33 -5.64 37.47
CA SER A 572 11.16 -4.43 36.65
C SER A 572 9.84 -4.48 35.87
N MET A 573 9.51 -5.65 35.30
CA MET A 573 8.25 -5.84 34.60
C MET A 573 7.05 -5.76 35.56
N GLN A 574 7.15 -6.37 36.75
CA GLN A 574 6.11 -6.27 37.79
C GLN A 574 5.90 -4.82 38.24
N GLN A 575 6.99 -4.06 38.41
CA GLN A 575 6.91 -2.66 38.78
C GLN A 575 6.28 -1.80 37.68
N ALA A 576 6.62 -2.05 36.41
CA ALA A 576 6.00 -1.36 35.29
C ALA A 576 4.49 -1.68 35.21
N VAL A 577 4.12 -2.95 35.34
CA VAL A 577 2.70 -3.38 35.36
C VAL A 577 1.93 -2.76 36.52
N ALA A 578 2.54 -2.62 37.69
CA ALA A 578 1.92 -1.98 38.85
C ALA A 578 1.65 -0.47 38.69
N GLN A 579 2.32 0.21 37.75
CA GLN A 579 2.10 1.64 37.46
C GLN A 579 0.94 1.90 36.51
N MET A 580 0.42 0.86 35.86
CA MET A 580 -0.66 0.98 34.88
C MET A 580 -2.03 1.09 35.57
N LYS A 581 -3.02 1.61 34.82
CA LYS A 581 -4.43 1.50 35.25
C LYS A 581 -4.79 0.03 35.47
N LYS A 582 -5.51 -0.26 36.57
CA LYS A 582 -5.91 -1.64 36.97
C LYS A 582 -6.69 -2.43 35.90
N THR A 583 -7.24 -1.75 34.91
CA THR A 583 -8.00 -2.36 33.81
C THR A 583 -7.10 -2.91 32.71
N LEU A 584 -5.83 -2.50 32.62
CA LEU A 584 -4.93 -2.95 31.56
C LEU A 584 -4.24 -4.27 31.92
N SER A 585 -4.22 -5.19 30.97
CA SER A 585 -3.54 -6.47 31.05
C SER A 585 -2.42 -6.55 30.00
N PRO A 586 -1.23 -7.06 30.34
CA PRO A 586 -0.17 -7.32 29.37
C PRO A 586 -0.56 -8.54 28.53
N LEU A 587 -0.80 -8.34 27.23
CA LEU A 587 -1.34 -9.39 26.36
C LEU A 587 -0.24 -10.21 25.71
N CYS A 588 0.69 -9.52 25.05
CA CYS A 588 1.77 -10.14 24.29
C CYS A 588 3.07 -9.37 24.51
N ALA A 589 4.12 -10.10 24.90
CA ALA A 589 5.47 -9.59 25.08
C ALA A 589 6.41 -10.28 24.09
N ARG A 590 6.85 -9.50 23.11
CA ARG A 590 7.84 -9.89 22.12
C ARG A 590 9.23 -9.68 22.66
N VAL A 591 10.00 -10.76 22.76
CA VAL A 591 11.32 -10.79 23.39
C VAL A 591 12.36 -10.98 22.30
N PHE A 592 12.92 -9.88 21.82
CA PHE A 592 14.07 -9.91 20.94
C PHE A 592 15.32 -10.21 21.73
N TYR A 593 16.12 -11.18 21.30
CA TYR A 593 17.38 -11.51 21.99
C TYR A 593 18.47 -11.87 21.01
N ARG A 594 19.71 -11.51 21.35
CA ARG A 594 20.87 -11.78 20.51
C ARG A 594 21.18 -13.28 20.50
N SER A 595 20.89 -13.95 19.39
CA SER A 595 21.02 -15.41 19.25
C SER A 595 22.44 -15.95 19.49
N SER A 596 23.45 -15.18 19.11
CA SER A 596 24.88 -15.51 19.33
C SER A 596 25.34 -15.34 20.78
N SER A 597 24.58 -14.60 21.61
CA SER A 597 24.91 -14.37 23.01
C SER A 597 24.41 -15.51 23.89
N ARG A 598 25.32 -16.14 24.62
CA ARG A 598 24.98 -17.21 25.57
C ARG A 598 24.07 -16.69 26.69
N ILE A 599 24.43 -15.56 27.32
CA ILE A 599 23.62 -14.97 28.40
C ILE A 599 22.24 -14.56 27.89
N ALA A 600 22.12 -14.02 26.68
CA ALA A 600 20.82 -13.66 26.11
C ALA A 600 19.91 -14.89 25.92
N ARG A 601 20.48 -16.03 25.51
CA ARG A 601 19.75 -17.31 25.40
C ARG A 601 19.35 -17.87 26.76
N GLU A 602 20.21 -17.75 27.78
CA GLU A 602 19.88 -18.20 29.13
C GLU A 602 18.77 -17.31 29.76
N LEU A 603 18.85 -15.99 29.56
CA LEU A 603 17.82 -15.05 30.00
C LEU A 603 16.48 -15.31 29.30
N SER A 604 16.47 -15.48 27.97
CA SER A 604 15.23 -15.74 27.23
C SER A 604 14.60 -17.09 27.59
N ALA A 605 15.41 -18.12 27.85
CA ALA A 605 14.93 -19.43 28.30
C ALA A 605 14.34 -19.41 29.72
N GLY A 606 14.91 -18.61 30.63
CA GLY A 606 14.42 -18.49 32.01
C GLY A 606 13.23 -17.54 32.19
N LEU A 607 12.96 -16.67 31.21
CA LEU A 607 12.01 -15.57 31.35
C LEU A 607 10.59 -16.03 31.65
N GLU A 608 10.12 -17.09 31.01
CA GLU A 608 8.75 -17.57 31.22
C GLU A 608 8.52 -17.99 32.69
N GLY A 609 9.40 -18.83 33.24
CA GLY A 609 9.30 -19.27 34.64
C GLY A 609 9.46 -18.11 35.63
N CYS A 610 10.32 -17.13 35.31
CA CYS A 610 10.47 -15.93 36.14
C CYS A 610 9.18 -15.10 36.17
N LEU A 611 8.58 -14.80 35.01
CA LEU A 611 7.35 -14.03 34.94
C LEU A 611 6.17 -14.79 35.53
N GLU A 612 6.10 -16.11 35.38
CA GLU A 612 5.10 -16.94 36.06
C GLU A 612 5.20 -16.81 37.58
N SER A 613 6.40 -16.81 38.15
CA SER A 613 6.59 -16.62 39.59
C SER A 613 6.21 -15.23 40.10
N MET A 614 6.36 -14.19 39.27
CA MET A 614 6.19 -12.78 39.65
C MET A 614 4.79 -12.22 39.34
N LEU A 615 4.23 -12.58 38.19
CA LEU A 615 2.97 -12.06 37.66
C LEU A 615 1.84 -13.11 37.68
N GLY A 616 2.16 -14.40 37.85
CA GLY A 616 1.16 -15.47 37.86
C GLY A 616 0.32 -15.47 36.58
N GLN A 617 -1.00 -15.43 36.74
CA GLN A 617 -1.95 -15.41 35.61
C GLN A 617 -1.94 -14.08 34.82
N SER A 618 -1.38 -13.01 35.38
CA SER A 618 -1.27 -11.71 34.70
C SER A 618 -0.01 -11.60 33.84
N ARG A 619 0.68 -12.70 33.56
CA ARG A 619 1.82 -12.72 32.64
C ARG A 619 1.35 -12.59 31.19
N PRO A 620 2.07 -11.86 30.32
CA PRO A 620 1.77 -11.88 28.89
C PRO A 620 2.18 -13.21 28.25
N ALA A 621 1.60 -13.48 27.09
CA ALA A 621 2.16 -14.47 26.18
C ALA A 621 3.56 -14.02 25.74
N LEU A 622 4.55 -14.92 25.81
CA LEU A 622 5.92 -14.62 25.41
C LEU A 622 6.18 -15.10 23.98
N VAL A 623 6.71 -14.21 23.16
CA VAL A 623 7.15 -14.51 21.80
C VAL A 623 8.66 -14.31 21.73
N LEU A 624 9.41 -15.40 21.76
CA LEU A 624 10.87 -15.36 21.67
C LEU A 624 11.29 -15.12 20.21
N VAL A 625 12.04 -14.05 19.96
CA VAL A 625 12.48 -13.65 18.61
C VAL A 625 14.01 -13.59 18.57
N PRO A 626 14.69 -14.67 18.13
CA PRO A 626 16.15 -14.67 18.02
C PRO A 626 16.61 -13.77 16.87
N VAL A 627 17.37 -12.73 17.19
CA VAL A 627 17.89 -11.75 16.23
C VAL A 627 19.41 -11.83 16.11
N LEU A 628 19.97 -11.19 15.09
CA LEU A 628 21.42 -11.12 14.93
C LEU A 628 22.03 -10.19 15.98
N GLU A 629 21.45 -8.98 16.11
CA GLU A 629 21.92 -7.92 16.99
C GLU A 629 20.78 -7.00 17.42
N LEU A 630 21.02 -6.26 18.51
CA LEU A 630 20.18 -5.20 19.05
C LEU A 630 21.06 -3.95 19.26
N PRO A 631 20.48 -2.74 19.23
CA PRO A 631 21.22 -1.51 19.44
C PRO A 631 21.77 -1.40 20.87
N ASP A 632 22.71 -0.48 21.08
CA ASP A 632 23.13 -0.03 22.42
C ASP A 632 23.65 -1.15 23.34
N CYS A 633 24.28 -2.17 22.74
CA CYS A 633 24.77 -3.38 23.43
C CYS A 633 23.68 -4.15 24.18
N ALA A 634 22.41 -4.02 23.77
CA ALA A 634 21.32 -4.78 24.35
C ALA A 634 21.50 -6.29 24.09
N ALA A 635 21.43 -7.07 25.16
CA ALA A 635 21.39 -8.53 25.10
C ALA A 635 19.97 -9.02 24.77
N LEU A 636 18.97 -8.31 25.31
CA LEU A 636 17.55 -8.66 25.24
C LEU A 636 16.71 -7.37 25.25
N HIS A 637 15.63 -7.35 24.46
CA HIS A 637 14.64 -6.27 24.42
C HIS A 637 13.23 -6.87 24.41
N ILE A 638 12.39 -6.48 25.36
CA ILE A 638 10.97 -6.85 25.46
C ILE A 638 10.12 -5.69 24.96
N SER A 639 9.26 -5.95 23.99
CA SER A 639 8.20 -5.04 23.56
C SER A 639 6.86 -5.67 23.88
N CYS A 640 6.12 -5.09 24.83
CA CYS A 640 4.87 -5.63 25.33
C CYS A 640 3.71 -4.71 24.96
N TRP A 641 2.69 -5.27 24.31
CA TRP A 641 1.42 -4.62 24.05
C TRP A 641 0.43 -4.90 25.18
N LEU A 642 -0.29 -3.87 25.62
CA LEU A 642 -1.25 -3.94 26.71
C LEU A 642 -2.60 -3.34 26.30
N SER A 643 -3.68 -4.00 26.69
CA SER A 643 -5.05 -3.54 26.47
C SER A 643 -5.96 -4.05 27.59
N ILE A 644 -7.23 -3.63 27.57
CA ILE A 644 -8.26 -3.99 28.56
C ILE A 644 -8.66 -5.46 28.52
#